data_AF-A0A2G2X788-F1
#
_entry.id   AF-A0A2G2X788-F1
#
_cell.length_a   1.000
_cell.length_b   1.000
_cell.length_c   1.000
_cell.angle_alpha   90.00
_cell.angle_beta   90.00
_cell.angle_gamma   90.00
#
_symmetry.space_group_name_H-M   'P 1'
#
loop_
_entity.id
_entity.type
_entity.pdbx_description
1 polymer ?
#
loop_
_entity_poly.entity_id
_entity_poly.type
_entity_poly.pdbx_seq_one_letter_code
_entity_poly.pdbx_strand_id
1 'polypeptide(L)'
;MAITGVYSVPNIEYVVDKRCISCINSSTSLKLWPMIGITNFPIRKNKLVVNCSLSNALSPLESKEDVNLSGSDSVEDDFSHVTKFKMSDFKIRNRVSIGLGGKGDEMVFEAMVNDPQSPLYKTRVVLKQLISAQAKRRGRRAIEVLKRLARRKLMYHSYSMQVHGYICSSMIDEKSSFTLVHGHHGSASLRHWLQRSDWLPTLEATLSLDQESVRRVGDDTIGGPAISRQLRLIRILMRDLLIGVNYVHSHGLAHTELRLENLHISAVDKHIKVGILGNAADFNEADPADNTAYDNMDRRRMMIAFDMRCVGFIMAKMVLRELMDPTIFANFKAFLTKGNDPSCLREFLLHAVKRNSSAGNFGIQILDRNWGAGWHLLSVLLAPKPSDRISCLNALRHPFLCGPKWRVNPSIDLIRWSLGSTTVRIAEEYIYGQQQRSRLAHFVELMEMLNPYPKPKHWLGLLPGKWRLLYCTGRHIGLTLRQPPVRVLIGEAYLTISKVSKPSTIFSAASHISFTVMGDRDWAHDKSGVEGKLLVNSSFRLRAGRRLYLKEETITSTFPSATPDAQASILTSLSSKKWRKAIPIKEFPSSLSVAKLVSDEIDVMMSLHEPLSGNTQVAQKALQEVRTQIPPEMFDLSKIVCGTYLDSRLLLLRSVNGSALFFHRCTNDC
;
A
#
# COMPACT_ATOMS: atom_id res chain seq x y z
N MET A 1 10.62 22.65 48.20
CA MET A 1 9.87 22.67 49.46
C MET A 1 8.66 21.75 49.31
N ALA A 2 8.56 20.77 50.22
CA ALA A 2 7.44 19.87 50.61
C ALA A 2 6.56 19.20 49.51
N ILE A 3 6.50 17.86 49.31
CA ILE A 3 6.13 16.70 50.21
C ILE A 3 4.63 16.82 50.59
N THR A 4 3.65 15.90 50.40
CA THR A 4 3.51 14.41 50.37
C THR A 4 2.11 14.02 49.84
N GLY A 5 1.92 12.87 49.16
CA GLY A 5 1.11 11.71 49.61
C GLY A 5 -0.34 11.72 49.04
N VAL A 6 -1.05 10.65 48.67
CA VAL A 6 -1.08 9.21 49.02
C VAL A 6 -1.81 8.41 47.91
N TYR A 7 -1.47 7.11 47.83
CA TYR A 7 -2.05 6.02 47.04
C TYR A 7 -3.58 5.85 47.10
N SER A 8 -4.17 5.35 46.00
CA SER A 8 -5.28 4.38 46.04
C SER A 8 -5.36 3.53 44.76
N VAL A 9 -5.50 2.21 44.96
CA VAL A 9 -5.93 1.18 43.98
C VAL A 9 -7.44 0.99 44.20
N PRO A 10 -8.28 0.70 43.19
CA PRO A 10 -8.79 -0.67 43.07
C PRO A 10 -9.15 -1.19 41.65
N ASN A 11 -9.11 -2.53 41.57
CA ASN A 11 -10.00 -3.46 40.88
C ASN A 11 -9.99 -3.62 39.34
N ILE A 12 -9.36 -4.73 38.96
CA ILE A 12 -9.52 -5.46 37.70
C ILE A 12 -10.82 -6.28 37.79
N GLU A 13 -11.81 -5.95 36.98
CA GLU A 13 -12.93 -6.86 36.68
C GLU A 13 -12.63 -7.68 35.42
N TYR A 14 -12.61 -8.99 35.60
CA TYR A 14 -12.60 -10.00 34.55
C TYR A 14 -13.98 -10.02 33.87
N VAL A 15 -14.03 -9.87 32.54
CA VAL A 15 -15.19 -10.29 31.75
C VAL A 15 -14.79 -11.48 30.89
N VAL A 16 -15.44 -12.60 31.22
CA VAL A 16 -15.27 -13.95 30.68
C VAL A 16 -15.84 -14.06 29.28
N ASP A 17 -15.02 -14.67 28.40
CA ASP A 17 -15.36 -15.20 27.09
C ASP A 17 -16.57 -16.16 27.16
N LYS A 18 -17.64 -15.87 26.41
CA LYS A 18 -18.69 -16.85 26.10
C LYS A 18 -18.57 -17.28 24.64
N ARG A 19 -18.04 -18.50 24.46
CA ARG A 19 -18.23 -19.33 23.28
C ARG A 19 -19.70 -19.71 23.16
N CYS A 20 -20.27 -19.62 21.96
CA CYS A 20 -21.43 -20.40 21.57
C CYS A 20 -21.08 -21.24 20.34
N ILE A 21 -21.04 -22.54 20.56
CA ILE A 21 -21.15 -23.60 19.56
C ILE A 21 -22.62 -24.04 19.60
N SER A 22 -23.30 -24.11 18.46
CA SER A 22 -24.41 -25.04 18.26
C SER A 22 -24.59 -25.37 16.78
N CYS A 23 -25.11 -26.57 16.56
CA CYS A 23 -25.01 -27.39 15.36
C CYS A 23 -26.28 -27.35 14.49
N ILE A 24 -26.10 -27.64 13.19
CA ILE A 24 -26.88 -28.54 12.29
C ILE A 24 -28.44 -28.40 12.27
N ASN A 25 -29.02 -28.05 11.10
CA ASN A 25 -29.88 -28.93 10.29
C ASN A 25 -30.40 -28.31 8.97
N SER A 26 -30.54 -29.19 7.97
CA SER A 26 -31.07 -29.10 6.59
C SER A 26 -32.52 -28.56 6.48
N SER A 27 -33.03 -27.98 5.37
CA SER A 27 -33.29 -28.64 4.08
C SER A 27 -34.05 -27.72 3.08
N THR A 28 -33.80 -27.93 1.78
CA THR A 28 -34.70 -27.82 0.59
C THR A 28 -35.55 -26.56 0.32
N SER A 29 -35.32 -25.91 -0.83
CA SER A 29 -36.22 -26.07 -2.00
C SER A 29 -35.58 -25.59 -3.31
N LEU A 30 -35.67 -26.47 -4.31
CA LEU A 30 -35.39 -26.24 -5.73
C LEU A 30 -36.56 -25.49 -6.38
N LYS A 31 -36.27 -24.55 -7.30
CA LYS A 31 -37.06 -24.36 -8.52
C LYS A 31 -36.14 -24.07 -9.70
N LEU A 32 -36.29 -24.89 -10.74
CA LEU A 32 -35.54 -24.93 -11.99
C LEU A 32 -36.30 -24.19 -13.12
N TRP A 33 -35.54 -23.45 -13.94
CA TRP A 33 -35.62 -23.27 -15.42
C TRP A 33 -36.79 -22.48 -16.09
N PRO A 34 -36.72 -22.13 -17.41
CA PRO A 34 -35.68 -22.42 -18.44
C PRO A 34 -35.25 -21.29 -19.44
N MET A 35 -34.09 -21.52 -20.11
CA MET A 35 -33.76 -21.34 -21.57
C MET A 35 -33.79 -19.94 -22.23
N ILE A 36 -33.04 -19.52 -23.27
CA ILE A 36 -32.02 -20.03 -24.23
C ILE A 36 -31.35 -18.76 -24.81
N GLY A 37 -30.08 -18.83 -25.28
CA GLY A 37 -29.55 -17.80 -26.19
C GLY A 37 -28.06 -17.90 -26.51
N ILE A 38 -27.61 -19.06 -26.97
CA ILE A 38 -26.25 -19.31 -27.48
C ILE A 38 -26.08 -18.60 -28.84
N THR A 39 -25.00 -17.83 -28.99
CA THR A 39 -24.37 -17.59 -30.31
C THR A 39 -22.87 -17.81 -30.19
N ASN A 40 -22.39 -18.89 -30.83
CA ASN A 40 -20.99 -19.20 -31.08
C ASN A 40 -20.53 -18.44 -32.34
N PHE A 41 -19.24 -18.09 -32.44
CA PHE A 41 -18.34 -18.27 -33.61
C PHE A 41 -16.94 -17.66 -33.33
N PRO A 42 -15.87 -18.05 -34.06
CA PRO A 42 -14.72 -18.75 -33.47
C PRO A 42 -13.43 -17.91 -33.40
N ILE A 43 -12.52 -18.23 -32.48
CA ILE A 43 -11.15 -17.70 -32.50
C ILE A 43 -10.15 -18.86 -32.65
N ARG A 44 -9.54 -18.90 -33.83
CA ARG A 44 -8.37 -19.69 -34.24
C ARG A 44 -7.30 -19.69 -33.14
N LYS A 45 -7.00 -20.87 -32.57
CA LYS A 45 -5.78 -21.11 -31.80
C LYS A 45 -4.67 -21.54 -32.77
N ASN A 46 -3.75 -20.64 -33.09
CA ASN A 46 -2.45 -21.04 -33.62
C ASN A 46 -1.57 -21.48 -32.43
N LYS A 47 -1.45 -22.79 -32.25
CA LYS A 47 -0.43 -23.40 -31.38
C LYS A 47 0.93 -23.26 -32.07
N LEU A 48 1.81 -22.43 -31.50
CA LEU A 48 3.25 -22.56 -31.70
C LEU A 48 3.72 -23.71 -30.82
N VAL A 49 3.99 -24.85 -31.45
CA VAL A 49 4.62 -26.02 -30.86
C VAL A 49 6.12 -25.72 -30.73
N VAL A 50 6.63 -25.69 -29.52
CA VAL A 50 8.07 -25.78 -29.25
C VAL A 50 8.29 -27.12 -28.55
N ASN A 51 8.79 -28.09 -29.32
CA ASN A 51 9.24 -29.38 -28.84
C ASN A 51 10.66 -29.22 -28.28
N CYS A 52 10.87 -29.62 -27.02
CA CYS A 52 12.18 -30.03 -26.53
C CYS A 52 12.01 -31.35 -25.78
N SER A 53 12.56 -32.40 -26.39
CA SER A 53 12.63 -33.78 -25.94
C SER A 53 13.57 -33.97 -24.75
N LEU A 54 13.11 -34.64 -23.70
CA LEU A 54 13.97 -35.25 -22.68
C LEU A 54 14.07 -36.75 -22.99
N SER A 55 15.27 -37.15 -23.40
CA SER A 55 15.67 -38.52 -23.65
C SER A 55 15.69 -39.33 -22.36
N ASN A 56 14.88 -40.38 -22.31
CA ASN A 56 14.96 -41.46 -21.33
C ASN A 56 16.22 -42.30 -21.60
N ALA A 57 17.05 -42.49 -20.57
CA ALA A 57 17.99 -43.60 -20.50
C ALA A 57 17.84 -44.25 -19.12
N LEU A 58 17.12 -45.38 -19.09
CA LEU A 58 17.18 -46.38 -18.03
C LEU A 58 18.48 -47.19 -18.18
N SER A 59 19.08 -47.57 -17.06
CA SER A 59 19.99 -48.73 -16.96
C SER A 59 19.52 -49.63 -15.81
N PRO A 60 19.75 -50.95 -15.87
CA PRO A 60 18.83 -51.95 -15.36
C PRO A 60 19.15 -52.49 -13.97
N LEU A 61 18.09 -53.08 -13.42
CA LEU A 61 17.94 -53.89 -12.21
C LEU A 61 18.97 -55.05 -12.12
N GLU A 62 19.56 -55.25 -10.94
CA GLU A 62 19.95 -56.58 -10.46
C GLU A 62 19.25 -56.83 -9.12
N SER A 63 18.80 -58.07 -8.97
CA SER A 63 17.78 -58.54 -8.03
C SER A 63 18.35 -59.44 -6.93
N LYS A 64 17.56 -59.58 -5.86
CA LYS A 64 17.59 -60.56 -4.75
C LYS A 64 18.42 -60.08 -3.55
N GLU A 65 17.90 -60.08 -2.32
CA GLU A 65 17.10 -61.10 -1.65
C GLU A 65 16.18 -60.49 -0.58
N ASP A 66 14.96 -61.05 -0.48
CA ASP A 66 14.04 -60.82 0.62
C ASP A 66 14.58 -61.45 1.91
N VAL A 67 14.73 -60.63 2.96
CA VAL A 67 14.76 -61.11 4.34
C VAL A 67 13.71 -60.35 5.13
N ASN A 68 12.62 -61.07 5.42
CA ASN A 68 11.67 -60.72 6.46
C ASN A 68 12.42 -60.56 7.79
N LEU A 69 12.57 -59.33 8.26
CA LEU A 69 12.88 -59.02 9.65
C LEU A 69 11.78 -58.12 10.20
N SER A 70 10.90 -58.75 10.98
CA SER A 70 10.06 -58.10 11.97
C SER A 70 10.93 -57.17 12.83
N GLY A 71 10.74 -55.86 12.67
CA GLY A 71 11.45 -54.83 13.42
C GLY A 71 10.46 -53.77 13.83
N SER A 72 10.28 -53.61 15.13
CA SER A 72 9.50 -52.57 15.79
C SER A 72 9.63 -51.21 15.11
N ASP A 73 8.50 -50.61 14.73
CA ASP A 73 8.34 -49.17 14.48
C ASP A 73 8.79 -48.41 15.73
N SER A 74 10.08 -48.13 15.83
CA SER A 74 10.60 -47.12 16.74
C SER A 74 10.52 -45.78 16.01
N VAL A 75 9.79 -44.85 16.62
CA VAL A 75 9.60 -43.45 16.20
C VAL A 75 10.93 -42.65 16.24
N GLU A 76 12.08 -43.32 16.26
CA GLU A 76 13.40 -42.72 16.43
C GLU A 76 14.04 -42.27 15.10
N ASP A 77 13.56 -42.73 13.94
CA ASP A 77 14.19 -42.44 12.64
C ASP A 77 13.75 -41.10 12.00
N ASP A 78 12.87 -40.34 12.67
CA ASP A 78 12.19 -39.19 12.05
C ASP A 78 13.04 -37.90 11.94
N PHE A 79 14.25 -37.83 12.53
CA PHE A 79 15.04 -36.59 12.67
C PHE A 79 16.49 -36.62 12.15
N SER A 80 16.90 -37.62 11.37
CA SER A 80 18.31 -37.89 10.97
C SER A 80 19.09 -36.74 10.29
N HIS A 81 18.42 -35.69 9.79
CA HIS A 81 19.07 -34.55 9.11
C HIS A 81 19.21 -33.26 9.95
N VAL A 82 18.80 -33.26 11.23
CA VAL A 82 18.88 -32.07 12.10
C VAL A 82 19.73 -32.35 13.34
N THR A 83 20.72 -31.51 13.59
CA THR A 83 21.64 -31.67 14.74
C THR A 83 20.92 -31.42 16.06
N LYS A 84 20.91 -32.44 16.93
CA LYS A 84 20.50 -32.34 18.33
C LYS A 84 21.73 -32.00 19.17
N PHE A 85 21.70 -30.85 19.85
CA PHE A 85 22.79 -30.41 20.72
C PHE A 85 22.48 -30.70 22.20
N LYS A 86 23.53 -30.77 23.02
CA LYS A 86 23.43 -30.77 24.49
C LYS A 86 23.69 -29.36 25.01
N MET A 87 23.11 -29.03 26.17
CA MET A 87 23.33 -27.71 26.78
C MET A 87 24.80 -27.49 27.17
N SER A 88 25.52 -28.57 27.49
CA SER A 88 26.96 -28.58 27.78
C SER A 88 27.84 -28.13 26.62
N ASP A 89 27.32 -28.19 25.39
CA ASP A 89 28.07 -27.87 24.18
C ASP A 89 28.24 -26.34 24.02
N PHE A 90 27.60 -25.55 24.89
CA PHE A 90 27.54 -24.10 24.79
C PHE A 90 28.05 -23.41 26.05
N LYS A 91 28.89 -22.38 25.85
CA LYS A 91 29.23 -21.39 26.88
C LYS A 91 28.29 -20.20 26.78
N ILE A 92 27.31 -20.13 27.67
CA ILE A 92 26.31 -19.05 27.73
C ILE A 92 27.00 -17.74 28.17
N ARG A 93 26.65 -16.62 27.54
CA ARG A 93 27.10 -15.28 27.93
C ARG A 93 26.04 -14.59 28.81
N ASN A 94 26.50 -13.80 29.79
CA ASN A 94 25.67 -13.10 30.77
C ASN A 94 24.82 -11.94 30.20
N ARG A 95 24.79 -11.71 28.88
CA ARG A 95 24.08 -10.59 28.25
C ARG A 95 22.98 -11.10 27.32
N VAL A 96 21.75 -10.70 27.61
CA VAL A 96 20.60 -10.81 26.69
C VAL A 96 20.67 -9.61 25.74
N SER A 97 20.70 -9.85 24.42
CA SER A 97 20.75 -8.76 23.45
C SER A 97 19.45 -7.95 23.53
N ILE A 98 19.59 -6.62 23.66
CA ILE A 98 18.51 -5.66 23.97
C ILE A 98 17.37 -5.69 22.93
N GLY A 99 17.60 -6.21 21.71
CA GLY A 99 16.60 -6.35 20.66
C GLY A 99 16.16 -7.77 20.32
N LEU A 100 16.63 -8.79 21.07
CA LEU A 100 16.20 -10.18 20.98
C LEU A 100 15.12 -10.53 22.02
N GLY A 101 14.40 -9.52 22.52
CA GLY A 101 13.25 -9.74 23.38
C GLY A 101 12.27 -10.66 22.65
N GLY A 102 12.21 -11.91 23.10
CA GLY A 102 11.21 -12.86 22.68
C GLY A 102 9.82 -12.33 23.03
N LYS A 103 8.79 -12.96 22.46
CA LYS A 103 7.45 -12.82 23.03
C LYS A 103 7.52 -13.19 24.52
N GLY A 104 6.54 -12.78 25.34
CA GLY A 104 6.53 -13.06 26.78
C GLY A 104 6.68 -14.55 27.17
N ASP A 105 6.59 -15.47 26.19
CA ASP A 105 6.78 -16.90 26.30
C ASP A 105 8.15 -17.45 25.83
N GLU A 106 9.15 -16.58 25.59
CA GLU A 106 10.44 -16.93 24.99
C GLU A 106 11.61 -16.24 25.71
N MET A 107 12.67 -16.98 26.05
CA MET A 107 13.94 -16.44 26.57
C MET A 107 15.05 -16.62 25.55
N VAL A 108 15.89 -15.60 25.37
CA VAL A 108 16.95 -15.61 24.36
C VAL A 108 18.31 -15.35 25.01
N PHE A 109 19.28 -16.20 24.69
CA PHE A 109 20.65 -16.13 25.21
C PHE A 109 21.65 -16.10 24.06
N GLU A 110 22.72 -15.31 24.20
CA GLU A 110 23.90 -15.45 23.36
C GLU A 110 24.80 -16.55 23.94
N ALA A 111 25.30 -17.43 23.08
CA ALA A 111 26.23 -18.48 23.49
C ALA A 111 27.35 -18.68 22.46
N MET A 112 28.45 -19.28 22.92
CA MET A 112 29.55 -19.71 22.07
C MET A 112 29.62 -21.23 22.08
N VAL A 113 29.70 -21.85 20.90
CA VAL A 113 29.83 -23.30 20.79
C VAL A 113 31.22 -23.71 21.26
N ASN A 114 31.27 -24.59 22.25
CA ASN A 114 32.49 -25.06 22.90
C ASN A 114 32.88 -26.49 22.47
N ASP A 115 32.00 -27.21 21.79
CA ASP A 115 32.28 -28.55 21.29
C ASP A 115 33.27 -28.52 20.11
N PRO A 116 34.49 -29.08 20.26
CA PRO A 116 35.50 -29.10 19.20
C PRO A 116 35.16 -30.03 18.03
N GLN A 117 34.23 -30.98 18.20
CA GLN A 117 33.79 -31.88 17.12
C GLN A 117 32.69 -31.26 16.26
N SER A 118 32.09 -30.16 16.71
CA SER A 118 31.05 -29.46 15.97
C SER A 118 31.64 -28.60 14.85
N PRO A 119 31.01 -28.58 13.65
CA PRO A 119 31.40 -27.65 12.58
C PRO A 119 31.20 -26.17 12.97
N LEU A 120 30.53 -25.92 14.10
CA LEU A 120 30.28 -24.60 14.66
C LEU A 120 31.27 -24.22 15.77
N TYR A 121 32.35 -24.96 16.00
CA TYR A 121 33.31 -24.67 17.08
C TYR A 121 33.77 -23.20 17.09
N LYS A 122 33.75 -22.56 18.28
CA LYS A 122 34.06 -21.13 18.50
C LYS A 122 33.15 -20.12 17.78
N THR A 123 32.10 -20.56 17.09
CA THR A 123 31.11 -19.62 16.52
C THR A 123 30.13 -19.12 17.58
N ARG A 124 29.60 -17.91 17.35
CA ARG A 124 28.55 -17.32 18.18
C ARG A 124 27.19 -17.75 17.67
N VAL A 125 26.37 -18.24 18.58
CA VAL A 125 25.00 -18.68 18.32
C VAL A 125 24.05 -18.01 19.29
N VAL A 126 22.77 -18.06 18.95
CA VAL A 126 21.68 -17.61 19.80
C VAL A 126 20.83 -18.81 20.17
N LEU A 127 20.61 -18.95 21.47
CA LEU A 127 19.78 -19.99 22.08
C LEU A 127 18.43 -19.37 22.43
N LYS A 128 17.37 -19.86 21.78
CA LYS A 128 16.01 -19.39 22.01
C LYS A 128 15.21 -20.45 22.75
N GLN A 129 15.09 -20.29 24.06
CA GLN A 129 14.34 -21.19 24.94
C GLN A 129 12.84 -20.86 24.88
N LEU A 130 12.03 -21.87 24.56
CA LEU A 130 10.60 -21.75 24.34
C LEU A 130 9.86 -22.29 25.57
N ILE A 131 9.13 -21.42 26.27
CA ILE A 131 8.51 -21.75 27.57
C ILE A 131 7.08 -22.27 27.35
N SER A 132 6.23 -21.53 26.63
CA SER A 132 4.82 -21.90 26.44
C SER A 132 4.67 -23.10 25.48
N ALA A 133 3.57 -23.84 25.63
CA ALA A 133 3.22 -24.91 24.69
C ALA A 133 3.12 -24.39 23.23
N GLN A 134 2.59 -23.17 23.04
CA GLN A 134 2.49 -22.54 21.73
C GLN A 134 3.87 -22.20 21.16
N ALA A 135 4.79 -21.67 21.97
CA ALA A 135 6.17 -21.42 21.56
C ALA A 135 6.89 -22.72 21.18
N LYS A 136 6.77 -23.77 22.00
CA LYS A 136 7.36 -25.09 21.72
C LYS A 136 6.84 -25.67 20.39
N ARG A 137 5.53 -25.56 20.11
CA ARG A 137 4.95 -25.97 18.81
C ARG A 137 5.56 -25.21 17.63
N ARG A 138 5.73 -23.89 17.74
CA ARG A 138 6.41 -23.06 16.73
C ARG A 138 7.88 -23.48 16.54
N GLY A 139 8.55 -23.82 17.64
CA GLY A 139 9.91 -24.33 17.61
C GLY A 139 10.05 -25.64 16.84
N ARG A 140 9.19 -26.61 17.15
CA ARG A 140 9.15 -27.91 16.45
C ARG A 140 8.86 -27.74 14.96
N ARG A 141 7.91 -26.89 14.59
CA ARG A 141 7.63 -26.55 13.18
C ARG A 141 8.83 -25.90 12.48
N ALA A 142 9.59 -25.04 13.14
CA ALA A 142 10.81 -24.45 12.55
C ALA A 142 11.81 -25.54 12.14
N ILE A 143 11.97 -26.57 12.97
CA ILE A 143 12.82 -27.72 12.69
C ILE A 143 12.25 -28.57 11.54
N GLU A 144 10.95 -28.75 11.47
CA GLU A 144 10.30 -29.45 10.37
C GLU A 144 10.50 -28.73 9.02
N VAL A 145 10.36 -27.40 9.01
CA VAL A 145 10.65 -26.58 7.83
C VAL A 145 12.11 -26.73 7.40
N LEU A 146 13.05 -26.75 8.35
CA LEU A 146 14.46 -27.03 8.08
C LEU A 146 14.66 -28.40 7.43
N LYS A 147 14.02 -29.46 7.94
CA LYS A 147 14.08 -30.79 7.32
C LYS A 147 13.59 -30.76 5.87
N ARG A 148 12.48 -30.08 5.61
CA ARG A 148 11.91 -29.98 4.26
C ARG A 148 12.86 -29.25 3.30
N LEU A 149 13.50 -28.17 3.75
CA LEU A 149 14.51 -27.46 2.96
C LEU A 149 15.74 -28.34 2.69
N ALA A 150 16.25 -29.04 3.70
CA ALA A 150 17.37 -29.96 3.59
C ALA A 150 17.09 -31.13 2.63
N ARG A 151 15.90 -31.76 2.72
CA ARG A 151 15.46 -32.84 1.81
C ARG A 151 15.42 -32.39 0.35
N ARG A 152 15.12 -31.12 0.08
CA ARG A 152 15.13 -30.54 -1.27
C ARG A 152 16.54 -30.15 -1.76
N LYS A 153 17.60 -30.45 -0.97
CA LYS A 153 18.99 -30.01 -1.18
C LYS A 153 19.16 -28.50 -1.23
N LEU A 154 18.31 -27.76 -0.52
CA LEU A 154 18.29 -26.30 -0.52
C LEU A 154 18.91 -25.78 0.78
N MET A 155 20.01 -25.04 0.66
CA MET A 155 20.69 -24.40 1.79
C MET A 155 19.97 -23.10 2.19
N TYR A 156 20.14 -22.63 3.43
CA TYR A 156 19.66 -21.31 3.81
C TYR A 156 20.24 -20.24 2.86
N HIS A 157 19.36 -19.39 2.32
CA HIS A 157 19.81 -18.21 1.60
C HIS A 157 20.42 -17.21 2.60
N SER A 158 21.41 -16.45 2.18
CA SER A 158 22.04 -15.38 2.97
C SER A 158 21.02 -14.46 3.68
N TYR A 159 19.88 -14.16 3.03
CA TYR A 159 18.80 -13.31 3.54
C TYR A 159 17.84 -14.01 4.50
N SER A 160 18.10 -15.24 4.89
CA SER A 160 17.30 -16.00 5.86
C SER A 160 18.14 -16.39 7.07
N MET A 161 17.54 -16.37 8.26
CA MET A 161 18.21 -16.75 9.49
C MET A 161 18.42 -18.26 9.53
N GLN A 162 19.68 -18.66 9.62
CA GLN A 162 20.06 -20.08 9.67
C GLN A 162 19.73 -20.68 11.03
N VAL A 163 18.93 -21.74 11.04
CA VAL A 163 18.72 -22.59 12.21
C VAL A 163 19.72 -23.74 12.12
N HIS A 164 20.53 -23.91 13.17
CA HIS A 164 21.56 -24.94 13.23
C HIS A 164 21.04 -26.24 13.85
N GLY A 165 20.05 -26.15 14.74
CA GLY A 165 19.48 -27.32 15.39
C GLY A 165 18.66 -26.98 16.63
N TYR A 166 18.52 -27.95 17.53
CA TYR A 166 17.73 -27.82 18.75
C TYR A 166 18.36 -28.54 19.95
N ILE A 167 17.94 -28.14 21.15
CA ILE A 167 18.24 -28.79 22.43
C ILE A 167 16.91 -29.20 23.03
N CYS A 168 16.75 -30.49 23.35
CA CYS A 168 15.54 -31.03 23.95
C CYS A 168 15.87 -32.27 24.79
N SER A 169 15.30 -32.36 26.00
CA SER A 169 15.49 -33.49 26.91
C SER A 169 14.63 -34.71 26.56
N SER A 170 13.39 -34.52 26.11
CA SER A 170 12.49 -35.59 25.63
C SER A 170 11.46 -35.04 24.63
N MET A 171 11.20 -35.77 23.52
CA MET A 171 10.26 -35.33 22.47
C MET A 171 8.79 -35.58 22.82
N ILE A 172 8.52 -36.49 23.76
CA ILE A 172 7.17 -36.98 24.09
C ILE A 172 6.52 -36.13 25.19
N ASP A 173 7.34 -35.54 26.07
CA ASP A 173 6.85 -34.81 27.23
C ASP A 173 6.62 -33.33 26.90
N GLU A 174 5.37 -32.85 26.95
CA GLU A 174 5.02 -31.44 26.76
C GLU A 174 5.67 -30.52 27.81
N LYS A 175 6.09 -31.07 28.97
CA LYS A 175 6.77 -30.33 30.04
C LYS A 175 8.26 -30.12 29.77
N SER A 176 8.87 -30.87 28.85
CA SER A 176 10.30 -30.76 28.53
C SER A 176 10.69 -29.36 28.03
N SER A 177 11.89 -28.89 28.38
CA SER A 177 12.43 -27.65 27.84
C SER A 177 12.80 -27.85 26.37
N PHE A 178 12.42 -26.89 25.51
CA PHE A 178 12.77 -26.91 24.09
C PHE A 178 13.48 -25.60 23.74
N THR A 179 14.71 -25.71 23.25
CA THR A 179 15.53 -24.56 22.89
C THR A 179 15.97 -24.69 21.43
N LEU A 180 15.74 -23.65 20.64
CA LEU A 180 16.24 -23.56 19.27
C LEU A 180 17.63 -22.95 19.24
N VAL A 181 18.49 -23.49 18.40
CA VAL A 181 19.85 -22.99 18.15
C VAL A 181 19.89 -22.35 16.77
N HIS A 182 20.19 -21.07 16.68
CA HIS A 182 20.30 -20.36 15.41
C HIS A 182 21.51 -19.42 15.35
N GLY A 183 21.88 -19.02 14.14
CA GLY A 183 23.04 -18.16 13.90
C GLY A 183 22.88 -16.79 14.55
N HIS A 184 23.98 -16.24 15.07
CA HIS A 184 24.03 -14.88 15.59
C HIS A 184 24.26 -13.88 14.45
N HIS A 185 23.30 -12.97 14.25
CA HIS A 185 23.31 -11.99 13.16
C HIS A 185 23.10 -10.55 13.66
N GLY A 186 23.63 -10.24 14.85
CA GLY A 186 23.50 -8.92 15.49
C GLY A 186 22.56 -8.94 16.70
N SER A 187 22.69 -7.91 17.54
CA SER A 187 22.03 -7.80 18.85
C SER A 187 20.67 -7.08 18.80
N ALA A 188 20.29 -6.51 17.66
CA ALA A 188 19.12 -5.66 17.51
C ALA A 188 18.26 -6.06 16.30
N SER A 189 16.96 -6.25 16.54
CA SER A 189 15.94 -6.36 15.50
C SER A 189 15.67 -5.00 14.84
N LEU A 190 15.07 -5.01 13.64
CA LEU A 190 14.71 -3.78 12.92
C LEU A 190 13.77 -2.89 13.74
N ARG A 191 12.89 -3.50 14.56
CA ARG A 191 12.05 -2.76 15.52
C ARG A 191 12.90 -1.91 16.46
N HIS A 192 13.93 -2.52 17.06
CA HIS A 192 14.79 -1.83 18.01
C HIS A 192 15.59 -0.71 17.35
N TRP A 193 16.10 -0.95 16.13
CA TRP A 193 16.75 0.09 15.34
C TRP A 193 15.86 1.30 15.11
N LEU A 194 14.61 1.11 14.68
CA LEU A 194 13.68 2.21 14.40
C LEU A 194 13.25 3.00 15.65
N GLN A 195 13.44 2.45 16.85
CA GLN A 195 13.15 3.13 18.12
C GLN A 195 14.31 4.03 18.59
N ARG A 196 15.53 3.83 18.08
CA ARG A 196 16.68 4.67 18.44
C ARG A 196 16.57 6.07 17.83
N SER A 197 17.05 7.08 18.54
CA SER A 197 17.07 8.47 18.05
C SER A 197 18.11 8.67 16.94
N ASP A 198 19.27 8.03 17.07
CA ASP A 198 20.46 8.11 16.20
C ASP A 198 20.52 7.01 15.12
N TRP A 199 19.40 6.35 14.83
CA TRP A 199 19.41 5.10 14.06
C TRP A 199 20.00 5.24 12.65
N LEU A 200 19.79 6.39 11.99
CA LEU A 200 20.14 6.57 10.58
C LEU A 200 21.67 6.54 10.35
N PRO A 201 22.49 7.42 10.96
CA PRO A 201 23.95 7.34 10.82
C PRO A 201 24.54 6.01 11.29
N THR A 202 24.05 5.49 12.41
CA THR A 202 24.56 4.26 13.01
C THR A 202 24.26 3.04 12.13
N LEU A 203 23.10 3.00 11.47
CA LEU A 203 22.74 1.93 10.55
C LEU A 203 23.52 2.02 9.22
N GLU A 204 23.74 3.23 8.69
CA GLU A 204 24.59 3.42 7.50
C GLU A 204 26.02 2.89 7.74
N ALA A 205 26.58 3.17 8.93
CA ALA A 205 27.88 2.65 9.33
C ALA A 205 27.87 1.13 9.49
N THR A 206 26.82 0.57 10.11
CA THR A 206 26.68 -0.88 10.33
C THR A 206 26.58 -1.66 9.03
N LEU A 207 25.86 -1.14 8.04
CA LEU A 207 25.75 -1.74 6.71
C LEU A 207 26.96 -1.43 5.83
N SER A 208 27.83 -0.51 6.24
CA SER A 208 28.99 -0.02 5.49
C SER A 208 28.62 0.27 4.04
N LEU A 209 27.63 1.15 3.83
CA LEU A 209 27.07 1.45 2.51
C LEU A 209 28.15 1.96 1.55
N ASP A 210 28.62 1.06 0.70
CA ASP A 210 29.59 1.30 -0.36
C ASP A 210 28.93 1.81 -1.65
N GLN A 211 29.73 2.25 -2.61
CA GLN A 211 29.22 2.74 -3.87
C GLN A 211 28.44 1.65 -4.65
N GLU A 212 28.75 0.38 -4.43
CA GLU A 212 28.08 -0.75 -5.06
C GLU A 212 26.66 -0.97 -4.51
N SER A 213 26.47 -0.93 -3.19
CA SER A 213 25.13 -1.00 -2.57
C SER A 213 24.21 0.12 -3.03
N VAL A 214 24.75 1.32 -3.24
CA VAL A 214 24.02 2.45 -3.81
C VAL A 214 23.66 2.21 -5.28
N ARG A 215 24.57 1.65 -6.08
CA ARG A 215 24.29 1.24 -7.47
C ARG A 215 23.19 0.17 -7.54
N ARG A 216 23.16 -0.80 -6.61
CA ARG A 216 22.11 -1.84 -6.56
C ARG A 216 20.69 -1.27 -6.47
N VAL A 217 20.50 -0.18 -5.74
CA VAL A 217 19.21 0.52 -5.66
C VAL A 217 19.05 1.65 -6.67
N GLY A 218 20.06 1.92 -7.49
CA GLY A 218 19.98 2.87 -8.61
C GLY A 218 20.01 4.32 -8.20
N ASP A 219 20.64 4.63 -7.07
CA ASP A 219 20.86 6.01 -6.63
C ASP A 219 22.20 6.55 -7.14
N ASP A 220 22.29 7.88 -7.26
CA ASP A 220 23.43 8.58 -7.88
C ASP A 220 24.58 8.85 -6.90
N THR A 221 24.25 9.29 -5.68
CA THR A 221 25.22 9.72 -4.66
C THR A 221 25.11 8.88 -3.39
N ILE A 222 26.17 8.84 -2.57
CA ILE A 222 26.13 8.31 -1.19
C ILE A 222 25.76 9.43 -0.20
N GLY A 223 26.16 10.67 -0.45
CA GLY A 223 25.77 11.84 0.35
C GLY A 223 24.39 12.41 -0.01
N GLY A 224 23.99 13.46 0.70
CA GLY A 224 22.80 14.26 0.40
C GLY A 224 21.99 14.62 1.65
N PRO A 225 20.86 15.35 1.47
CA PRO A 225 19.94 15.66 2.55
C PRO A 225 19.48 14.40 3.30
N ALA A 226 19.15 14.54 4.59
CA ALA A 226 18.73 13.42 5.45
C ALA A 226 17.62 12.56 4.82
N ILE A 227 16.67 13.20 4.12
CA ILE A 227 15.56 12.53 3.42
C ILE A 227 16.06 11.62 2.29
N SER A 228 17.06 12.07 1.51
CA SER A 228 17.64 11.27 0.42
C SER A 228 18.39 10.06 0.97
N ARG A 229 19.14 10.25 2.06
CA ARG A 229 19.87 9.19 2.77
C ARG A 229 18.91 8.15 3.36
N GLN A 230 17.87 8.61 4.06
CA GLN A 230 16.84 7.74 4.62
C GLN A 230 16.09 6.96 3.55
N LEU A 231 15.70 7.60 2.45
CA LEU A 231 15.04 6.92 1.33
C LEU A 231 15.93 5.82 0.73
N ARG A 232 17.23 6.09 0.56
CA ARG A 232 18.18 5.08 0.07
C ARG A 232 18.25 3.87 1.00
N LEU A 233 18.41 4.11 2.29
CA LEU A 233 18.43 3.04 3.29
C LEU A 233 17.13 2.23 3.24
N ILE A 234 15.97 2.89 3.21
CA ILE A 234 14.68 2.21 3.11
C ILE A 234 14.61 1.32 1.87
N ARG A 235 15.10 1.79 0.70
CA ARG A 235 15.14 0.96 -0.52
C ARG A 235 16.01 -0.28 -0.37
N ILE A 236 17.21 -0.13 0.22
CA ILE A 236 18.14 -1.25 0.45
C ILE A 236 17.48 -2.28 1.35
N LEU A 237 16.97 -1.84 2.50
CA LEU A 237 16.32 -2.71 3.49
C LEU A 237 15.08 -3.40 2.92
N MET A 238 14.22 -2.67 2.19
CA MET A 238 13.04 -3.25 1.55
C MET A 238 13.41 -4.26 0.46
N ARG A 239 14.49 -4.01 -0.30
CA ARG A 239 14.98 -4.94 -1.32
C ARG A 239 15.52 -6.21 -0.68
N ASP A 240 16.34 -6.10 0.35
CA ASP A 240 16.87 -7.26 1.10
C ASP A 240 15.74 -8.11 1.70
N LEU A 241 14.76 -7.45 2.32
CA LEU A 241 13.54 -8.11 2.83
C LEU A 241 12.81 -8.88 1.72
N LEU A 242 12.53 -8.22 0.59
CA LEU A 242 11.80 -8.83 -0.52
C LEU A 242 12.59 -9.97 -1.19
N ILE A 243 13.93 -9.90 -1.23
CA ILE A 243 14.75 -11.02 -1.72
C ILE A 243 14.59 -12.23 -0.78
N GLY A 244 14.66 -12.02 0.54
CA GLY A 244 14.43 -13.08 1.52
C GLY A 244 13.02 -13.68 1.44
N VAL A 245 11.98 -12.86 1.29
CA VAL A 245 10.60 -13.35 1.15
C VAL A 245 10.41 -14.07 -0.19
N ASN A 246 10.97 -13.55 -1.29
CA ASN A 246 10.92 -14.20 -2.60
C ASN A 246 11.62 -15.56 -2.59
N TYR A 247 12.71 -15.70 -1.84
CA TYR A 247 13.35 -16.99 -1.62
C TYR A 247 12.37 -17.98 -0.98
N VAL A 248 11.74 -17.62 0.14
CA VAL A 248 10.75 -18.46 0.83
C VAL A 248 9.59 -18.84 -0.12
N HIS A 249 9.02 -17.87 -0.85
CA HIS A 249 7.90 -18.10 -1.78
C HIS A 249 8.25 -18.96 -2.99
N SER A 250 9.44 -18.79 -3.56
CA SER A 250 9.90 -19.61 -4.69
C SER A 250 10.15 -21.06 -4.27
N HIS A 251 10.41 -21.29 -2.99
CA HIS A 251 10.66 -22.60 -2.40
C HIS A 251 9.39 -23.27 -1.86
N GLY A 252 8.21 -22.73 -2.18
CA GLY A 252 6.93 -23.34 -1.82
C GLY A 252 6.49 -23.11 -0.38
N LEU A 253 7.07 -22.12 0.30
CA LEU A 253 6.75 -21.78 1.69
C LEU A 253 6.18 -20.36 1.75
N ALA A 254 5.33 -20.08 2.74
CA ALA A 254 5.02 -18.73 3.21
C ALA A 254 5.59 -18.55 4.61
N HIS A 255 6.07 -17.35 4.93
CA HIS A 255 6.63 -17.05 6.23
C HIS A 255 5.55 -16.93 7.32
N THR A 256 4.38 -16.36 6.99
CA THR A 256 3.16 -16.16 7.82
C THR A 256 3.32 -15.35 9.11
N GLU A 257 4.54 -15.05 9.53
CA GLU A 257 4.82 -14.21 10.69
C GLU A 257 5.82 -13.08 10.39
N LEU A 258 5.66 -12.39 9.25
CA LEU A 258 6.52 -11.25 8.92
C LEU A 258 6.17 -10.03 9.78
N ARG A 259 7.13 -9.60 10.62
CA ARG A 259 7.04 -8.40 11.46
C ARG A 259 8.42 -7.82 11.72
N LEU A 260 8.48 -6.58 12.22
CA LEU A 260 9.75 -5.88 12.51
C LEU A 260 10.62 -6.58 13.56
N GLU A 261 10.01 -7.32 14.48
CA GLU A 261 10.73 -8.11 15.51
C GLU A 261 11.46 -9.30 14.89
N ASN A 262 10.93 -9.82 13.77
CA ASN A 262 11.45 -10.99 13.10
C ASN A 262 12.48 -10.62 12.02
N LEU A 263 12.95 -9.37 11.95
CA LEU A 263 13.96 -8.92 10.98
C LEU A 263 15.22 -8.49 11.70
N HIS A 264 16.36 -9.05 11.31
CA HIS A 264 17.66 -8.79 11.95
C HIS A 264 18.64 -8.20 10.95
N ILE A 265 19.47 -7.26 11.39
CA ILE A 265 20.48 -6.62 10.54
C ILE A 265 21.83 -7.26 10.83
N SER A 266 22.36 -8.00 9.86
CA SER A 266 23.69 -8.62 9.96
C SER A 266 24.75 -7.60 9.57
N ALA A 267 25.58 -7.19 10.53
CA ALA A 267 26.74 -6.33 10.26
C ALA A 267 27.80 -7.03 9.39
N VAL A 268 27.92 -8.36 9.54
CA VAL A 268 28.88 -9.18 8.78
C VAL A 268 28.45 -9.29 7.32
N ASP A 269 27.17 -9.62 7.09
CA ASP A 269 26.67 -9.82 5.74
C ASP A 269 26.18 -8.52 5.07
N LYS A 270 26.09 -7.42 5.84
CA LYS A 270 25.68 -6.09 5.39
C LYS A 270 24.27 -6.04 4.78
N HIS A 271 23.36 -6.89 5.27
CA HIS A 271 21.96 -6.93 4.81
C HIS A 271 21.00 -7.43 5.90
N ILE A 272 19.69 -7.27 5.66
CA ILE A 272 18.63 -7.82 6.53
C ILE A 272 18.51 -9.34 6.34
N LYS A 273 18.39 -10.07 7.45
CA LYS A 273 17.95 -11.45 7.48
C LYS A 273 16.51 -11.58 7.98
N VAL A 274 15.70 -12.26 7.17
CA VAL A 274 14.35 -12.69 7.53
C VAL A 274 14.47 -13.77 8.62
N GLY A 275 13.67 -13.61 9.68
CA GLY A 275 13.74 -14.42 10.90
C GLY A 275 13.32 -15.87 10.72
N ILE A 276 13.28 -16.56 11.87
CA ILE A 276 13.05 -18.00 11.94
C ILE A 276 11.65 -18.37 11.43
N LEU A 277 11.61 -19.34 10.53
CA LEU A 277 10.41 -19.86 9.86
C LEU A 277 9.51 -20.75 10.77
N GLY A 278 9.42 -20.47 12.07
CA GLY A 278 8.69 -21.33 13.02
C GLY A 278 7.17 -21.35 12.86
N ASN A 279 6.62 -20.40 12.12
CA ASN A 279 5.22 -20.39 11.71
C ASN A 279 5.05 -20.60 10.20
N ALA A 280 6.13 -20.86 9.47
CA ALA A 280 6.04 -20.95 8.03
C ALA A 280 5.09 -22.08 7.62
N ALA A 281 4.30 -21.80 6.60
CA ALA A 281 3.31 -22.72 6.06
C ALA A 281 3.78 -23.21 4.69
N ASP A 282 3.62 -24.50 4.43
CA ASP A 282 3.91 -25.09 3.12
C ASP A 282 2.69 -24.96 2.21
N PHE A 283 2.94 -24.67 0.94
CA PHE A 283 1.91 -24.58 -0.08
C PHE A 283 1.30 -25.95 -0.42
N ASN A 284 2.07 -27.02 -0.21
CA ASN A 284 1.70 -28.38 -0.60
C ASN A 284 1.20 -29.24 0.55
N GLU A 285 1.03 -28.68 1.75
CA GLU A 285 0.44 -29.37 2.90
C GLU A 285 -1.08 -29.47 2.71
N ALA A 286 -1.48 -30.37 1.81
CA ALA A 286 -2.86 -30.79 1.62
C ALA A 286 -3.20 -31.86 2.65
N ASP A 287 -4.37 -31.75 3.28
CA ASP A 287 -4.94 -32.87 4.03
C ASP A 287 -5.14 -34.03 3.04
N PRO A 288 -4.73 -35.26 3.36
CA PRO A 288 -4.90 -36.42 2.48
C PRO A 288 -6.39 -36.73 2.18
N ALA A 289 -7.32 -36.01 2.81
CA ALA A 289 -8.75 -36.13 2.60
C ALA A 289 -9.32 -35.24 1.47
N ASP A 290 -8.58 -34.26 0.93
CA ASP A 290 -9.17 -33.23 0.05
C ASP A 290 -8.55 -33.20 -1.35
N ASN A 291 -9.19 -33.90 -2.30
CA ASN A 291 -8.78 -34.05 -3.70
C ASN A 291 -9.15 -32.84 -4.58
N THR A 292 -8.98 -31.60 -4.11
CA THR A 292 -9.31 -30.40 -4.89
C THR A 292 -8.05 -29.57 -5.23
N ALA A 293 -7.38 -29.93 -6.32
CA ALA A 293 -6.20 -29.20 -6.83
C ALA A 293 -6.44 -27.70 -7.10
N TYR A 294 -7.70 -27.30 -7.29
CA TYR A 294 -8.11 -25.90 -7.46
C TYR A 294 -7.99 -25.08 -6.16
N ASP A 295 -8.30 -25.67 -5.00
CA ASP A 295 -8.29 -24.98 -3.71
C ASP A 295 -6.85 -24.70 -3.22
N ASN A 296 -5.92 -25.60 -3.53
CA ASN A 296 -4.49 -25.42 -3.20
C ASN A 296 -3.84 -24.20 -3.86
N MET A 297 -4.24 -23.85 -5.10
CA MET A 297 -3.71 -22.66 -5.78
C MET A 297 -4.22 -21.37 -5.15
N ASP A 298 -5.46 -21.36 -4.68
CA ASP A 298 -6.04 -20.21 -3.98
C ASP A 298 -5.47 -20.09 -2.56
N ARG A 299 -5.25 -21.20 -1.84
CA ARG A 299 -4.53 -21.23 -0.57
C ARG A 299 -3.12 -20.64 -0.70
N ARG A 300 -2.34 -21.08 -1.71
CA ARG A 300 -1.00 -20.54 -2.01
C ARG A 300 -1.04 -19.04 -2.25
N ARG A 301 -1.98 -18.56 -3.10
CA ARG A 301 -2.15 -17.14 -3.39
C ARG A 301 -2.50 -16.34 -2.14
N MET A 302 -3.38 -16.86 -1.30
CA MET A 302 -3.77 -16.20 -0.04
C MET A 302 -2.60 -16.06 0.93
N MET A 303 -1.78 -17.11 1.08
CA MET A 303 -0.61 -17.08 1.97
C MET A 303 0.48 -16.12 1.48
N ILE A 304 0.79 -16.14 0.17
CA ILE A 304 1.72 -15.17 -0.44
C ILE A 304 1.20 -13.75 -0.23
N ALA A 305 -0.08 -13.51 -0.54
CA ALA A 305 -0.69 -12.21 -0.38
C ALA A 305 -0.69 -11.73 1.09
N PHE A 306 -0.81 -12.65 2.06
CA PHE A 306 -0.71 -12.33 3.48
C PHE A 306 0.69 -11.82 3.83
N ASP A 307 1.75 -12.52 3.41
CA ASP A 307 3.14 -12.09 3.62
C ASP A 307 3.40 -10.71 2.98
N MET A 308 2.91 -10.49 1.75
CA MET A 308 3.06 -9.19 1.07
C MET A 308 2.35 -8.05 1.81
N ARG A 309 1.21 -8.31 2.45
CA ARG A 309 0.53 -7.33 3.31
C ARG A 309 1.37 -6.99 4.53
N CYS A 310 2.01 -7.98 5.16
CA CYS A 310 2.95 -7.76 6.26
C CYS A 310 4.17 -6.94 5.82
N VAL A 311 4.72 -7.20 4.63
CA VAL A 311 5.77 -6.36 4.03
C VAL A 311 5.30 -4.91 3.87
N GLY A 312 4.04 -4.69 3.47
CA GLY A 312 3.42 -3.36 3.43
C GLY A 312 3.41 -2.67 4.80
N PHE A 313 3.07 -3.38 5.87
CA PHE A 313 3.12 -2.81 7.23
C PHE A 313 4.55 -2.51 7.71
N ILE A 314 5.52 -3.36 7.35
CA ILE A 314 6.94 -3.13 7.64
C ILE A 314 7.42 -1.87 6.91
N MET A 315 7.12 -1.75 5.61
CA MET A 315 7.43 -0.55 4.82
C MET A 315 6.81 0.71 5.44
N ALA A 316 5.53 0.66 5.80
CA ALA A 316 4.84 1.79 6.40
C ALA A 316 5.55 2.28 7.67
N LYS A 317 5.92 1.36 8.57
CA LYS A 317 6.60 1.70 9.84
C LYS A 317 8.05 2.17 9.66
N MET A 318 8.74 1.65 8.65
CA MET A 318 10.10 2.11 8.31
C MET A 318 10.10 3.54 7.77
N VAL A 319 9.08 3.90 6.99
CA VAL A 319 8.99 5.22 6.36
C VAL A 319 8.35 6.24 7.30
N LEU A 320 7.27 5.86 7.99
CA LEU A 320 6.49 6.68 8.92
C LEU A 320 6.69 6.15 10.33
N ARG A 321 7.64 6.72 11.06
CA ARG A 321 8.01 6.26 12.42
C ARG A 321 6.88 6.47 13.42
N GLU A 322 5.95 7.38 13.14
CA GLU A 322 4.74 7.63 13.93
C GLU A 322 3.86 6.37 14.00
N LEU A 323 3.94 5.47 13.01
CA LEU A 323 3.25 4.18 13.02
C LEU A 323 3.91 3.13 13.95
N MET A 324 5.01 3.48 14.62
CA MET A 324 5.55 2.67 15.71
C MET A 324 4.72 2.81 16.99
N ASP A 325 3.97 3.92 17.13
CA ASP A 325 2.99 4.10 18.20
C ASP A 325 1.80 3.14 18.01
N PRO A 326 1.48 2.28 19.00
CA PRO A 326 0.38 1.32 18.89
C PRO A 326 -0.99 1.96 18.61
N THR A 327 -1.26 3.16 19.13
CA THR A 327 -2.54 3.86 18.99
C THR A 327 -2.71 4.41 17.56
N ILE A 328 -1.68 5.08 17.04
CA ILE A 328 -1.66 5.59 15.67
C ILE A 328 -1.73 4.41 14.69
N PHE A 329 -1.00 3.33 14.98
CA PHE A 329 -1.05 2.12 14.16
C PHE A 329 -2.41 1.39 14.22
N ALA A 330 -3.11 1.43 15.36
CA ALA A 330 -4.47 0.90 15.47
C ALA A 330 -5.45 1.67 14.56
N ASN A 331 -5.38 3.01 14.57
CA ASN A 331 -6.18 3.86 13.69
C ASN A 331 -5.86 3.60 12.20
N PHE A 332 -4.58 3.44 11.87
CA PHE A 332 -4.14 3.06 10.52
C PHE A 332 -4.69 1.68 10.08
N LYS A 333 -4.68 0.69 10.97
CA LYS A 333 -5.29 -0.61 10.69
C LYS A 333 -6.81 -0.50 10.53
N ALA A 334 -7.46 0.27 11.40
CA ALA A 334 -8.90 0.49 11.37
C ALA A 334 -9.34 1.10 10.03
N PHE A 335 -8.55 2.05 9.50
CA PHE A 335 -8.76 2.60 8.17
C PHE A 335 -8.82 1.50 7.09
N LEU A 336 -7.89 0.56 7.10
CA LEU A 336 -7.84 -0.54 6.13
C LEU A 336 -8.95 -1.58 6.35
N THR A 337 -9.31 -1.88 7.60
CA THR A 337 -10.37 -2.87 7.89
C THR A 337 -11.77 -2.36 7.60
N LYS A 338 -11.99 -1.04 7.62
CA LYS A 338 -13.25 -0.40 7.18
C LYS A 338 -13.52 -0.55 5.66
N GLY A 339 -12.57 -1.10 4.90
CA GLY A 339 -12.70 -1.30 3.46
C GLY A 339 -12.34 -0.06 2.63
N ASN A 340 -11.71 0.94 3.25
CA ASN A 340 -11.20 2.10 2.52
C ASN A 340 -10.07 1.67 1.56
N ASP A 341 -10.01 2.34 0.41
CA ASP A 341 -8.96 2.07 -0.57
C ASP A 341 -7.60 2.58 -0.04
N PRO A 342 -6.56 1.72 0.00
CA PRO A 342 -5.21 2.11 0.40
C PRO A 342 -4.59 3.23 -0.45
N SER A 343 -5.13 3.49 -1.63
CA SER A 343 -4.68 4.61 -2.46
C SER A 343 -4.85 5.95 -1.72
N CYS A 344 -5.94 6.10 -0.94
CA CYS A 344 -6.21 7.32 -0.18
C CYS A 344 -5.41 7.45 1.14
N LEU A 345 -4.38 6.60 1.33
CA LEU A 345 -3.55 6.61 2.54
C LEU A 345 -2.83 7.94 2.76
N ARG A 346 -2.39 8.60 1.67
CA ARG A 346 -1.68 9.88 1.78
C ARG A 346 -2.52 10.91 2.52
N GLU A 347 -3.79 11.04 2.16
CA GLU A 347 -4.67 12.07 2.68
C GLU A 347 -5.20 11.73 4.07
N PHE A 348 -5.47 10.45 4.33
CA PHE A 348 -5.71 9.98 5.69
C PHE A 348 -4.53 10.31 6.63
N LEU A 349 -3.30 10.02 6.22
CA LEU A 349 -2.11 10.24 7.04
C LEU A 349 -1.70 11.70 7.16
N LEU A 350 -1.96 12.54 6.15
CA LEU A 350 -1.73 13.98 6.24
C LEU A 350 -2.51 14.60 7.41
N HIS A 351 -3.73 14.16 7.67
CA HIS A 351 -4.51 14.63 8.82
C HIS A 351 -4.07 13.98 10.13
N ALA A 352 -3.78 12.68 10.14
CA ALA A 352 -3.41 11.95 11.34
C ALA A 352 -2.03 12.35 11.90
N VAL A 353 -1.06 12.64 11.03
CA VAL A 353 0.34 12.86 11.42
C VAL A 353 0.68 14.35 11.65
N LYS A 354 0.02 15.29 10.95
CA LYS A 354 0.27 16.74 11.10
C LYS A 354 0.04 17.31 12.50
N ARG A 355 -0.69 16.61 13.37
CA ARG A 355 -0.99 17.09 14.73
C ARG A 355 0.21 16.99 15.69
N ASN A 356 1.25 16.20 15.37
CA ASN A 356 2.17 15.71 16.41
C ASN A 356 3.67 15.95 16.20
N SER A 357 4.15 16.68 15.19
CA SER A 357 5.62 16.90 15.09
C SER A 357 6.05 18.28 14.56
N SER A 358 7.00 18.89 15.28
CA SER A 358 7.72 20.12 14.91
C SER A 358 8.83 19.88 13.87
N ALA A 359 9.19 18.62 13.59
CA ALA A 359 10.35 18.25 12.77
C ALA A 359 10.04 18.04 11.27
N GLY A 360 8.79 18.23 10.85
CA GLY A 360 8.36 17.99 9.47
C GLY A 360 8.24 16.49 9.15
N ASN A 361 7.20 16.12 8.40
CA ASN A 361 6.87 14.73 8.13
C ASN A 361 7.81 14.14 7.06
N PHE A 362 9.05 13.81 7.42
CA PHE A 362 10.04 13.24 6.50
C PHE A 362 9.53 12.00 5.76
N GLY A 363 8.77 11.13 6.43
CA GLY A 363 8.18 9.95 5.81
C GLY A 363 7.21 10.27 4.66
N ILE A 364 6.36 11.29 4.83
CA ILE A 364 5.44 11.75 3.78
C ILE A 364 6.25 12.28 2.59
N GLN A 365 7.29 13.07 2.83
CA GLN A 365 8.17 13.58 1.78
C GLN A 365 8.88 12.45 1.03
N ILE A 366 9.30 11.38 1.72
CA ILE A 366 9.90 10.20 1.11
C ILE A 366 8.92 9.51 0.15
N LEU A 367 7.65 9.36 0.56
CA LEU A 367 6.62 8.69 -0.26
C LEU A 367 6.16 9.55 -1.44
N ASP A 368 6.19 10.89 -1.30
CA ASP A 368 5.87 11.88 -2.34
C ASP A 368 6.97 12.01 -3.42
N ARG A 369 8.19 11.54 -3.15
CA ARG A 369 9.29 11.52 -4.14
C ARG A 369 9.00 10.56 -5.29
N ASN A 370 9.71 10.75 -6.39
CA ASN A 370 9.58 9.98 -7.63
C ASN A 370 8.10 9.91 -8.09
N TRP A 371 7.43 11.06 -8.10
CA TRP A 371 6.03 11.19 -8.51
C TRP A 371 5.07 10.29 -7.73
N GLY A 372 5.28 10.16 -6.41
CA GLY A 372 4.40 9.38 -5.54
C GLY A 372 4.58 7.86 -5.64
N ALA A 373 5.70 7.37 -6.20
CA ALA A 373 5.93 5.93 -6.35
C ALA A 373 5.93 5.17 -5.01
N GLY A 374 6.34 5.82 -3.91
CA GLY A 374 6.29 5.21 -2.59
C GLY A 374 4.86 4.93 -2.12
N TRP A 375 3.97 5.90 -2.31
CA TRP A 375 2.54 5.73 -2.03
C TRP A 375 1.91 4.65 -2.89
N HIS A 376 2.27 4.56 -4.19
CA HIS A 376 1.78 3.50 -5.07
C HIS A 376 2.21 2.12 -4.57
N LEU A 377 3.51 1.93 -4.26
CA LEU A 377 3.98 0.64 -3.76
C LEU A 377 3.26 0.24 -2.47
N LEU A 378 3.08 1.21 -1.56
CA LEU A 378 2.40 0.97 -0.30
C LEU A 378 0.93 0.59 -0.51
N SER A 379 0.23 1.24 -1.44
CA SER A 379 -1.19 0.94 -1.73
C SER A 379 -1.37 -0.46 -2.30
N VAL A 380 -0.50 -0.90 -3.22
CA VAL A 380 -0.58 -2.25 -3.82
C VAL A 380 -0.07 -3.36 -2.89
N LEU A 381 0.80 -3.05 -1.91
CA LEU A 381 1.16 -4.01 -0.86
C LEU A 381 0.00 -4.21 0.13
N LEU A 382 -0.74 -3.14 0.42
CA LEU A 382 -1.84 -3.13 1.39
C LEU A 382 -3.22 -3.31 0.76
N ALA A 383 -3.30 -3.68 -0.53
CA ALA A 383 -4.56 -3.88 -1.23
C ALA A 383 -5.50 -4.82 -0.45
N PRO A 384 -6.80 -4.47 -0.32
CA PRO A 384 -7.71 -5.20 0.55
C PRO A 384 -7.89 -6.64 0.06
N LYS A 385 -8.09 -6.81 -1.26
CA LYS A 385 -8.23 -8.12 -1.90
C LYS A 385 -6.85 -8.77 -2.09
N PRO A 386 -6.68 -10.04 -1.69
CA PRO A 386 -5.43 -10.78 -1.92
C PRO A 386 -5.00 -10.84 -3.39
N SER A 387 -5.96 -10.92 -4.32
CA SER A 387 -5.72 -10.97 -5.78
C SER A 387 -5.05 -9.73 -6.34
N ASP A 388 -5.31 -8.58 -5.71
CA ASP A 388 -4.88 -7.28 -6.20
C ASP A 388 -3.52 -6.88 -5.56
N ARG A 389 -3.03 -7.68 -4.60
CA ARG A 389 -1.74 -7.42 -3.95
C ARG A 389 -0.59 -7.77 -4.88
N ILE A 390 0.42 -6.88 -4.89
CA ILE A 390 1.64 -7.09 -5.67
C ILE A 390 2.40 -8.32 -5.17
N SER A 391 2.96 -9.11 -6.08
CA SER A 391 3.86 -10.22 -5.74
C SER A 391 5.27 -9.73 -5.38
N CYS A 392 6.06 -10.54 -4.68
CA CYS A 392 7.46 -10.22 -4.38
C CYS A 392 8.27 -9.80 -5.61
N LEU A 393 8.18 -10.58 -6.69
CA LEU A 393 8.92 -10.33 -7.93
C LEU A 393 8.54 -8.99 -8.57
N ASN A 394 7.24 -8.66 -8.58
CA ASN A 394 6.77 -7.39 -9.13
C ASN A 394 7.15 -6.22 -8.21
N ALA A 395 7.13 -6.42 -6.89
CA ALA A 395 7.55 -5.41 -5.92
C ALA A 395 9.05 -5.07 -6.08
N LEU A 396 9.91 -6.06 -6.29
CA LEU A 396 11.36 -5.85 -6.54
C LEU A 396 11.65 -5.04 -7.81
N ARG A 397 10.73 -5.07 -8.78
CA ARG A 397 10.79 -4.28 -10.03
C ARG A 397 10.11 -2.92 -9.90
N HIS A 398 9.56 -2.58 -8.74
CA HIS A 398 8.81 -1.34 -8.58
C HIS A 398 9.72 -0.10 -8.62
N PRO A 399 9.37 0.97 -9.35
CA PRO A 399 10.19 2.21 -9.44
C PRO A 399 10.47 2.95 -8.13
N PHE A 400 9.77 2.59 -7.05
CA PHE A 400 10.15 3.06 -5.72
C PHE A 400 11.46 2.43 -5.23
N LEU A 401 11.66 1.13 -5.50
CA LEU A 401 12.84 0.36 -5.09
C LEU A 401 13.96 0.41 -6.14
N CYS A 402 13.58 0.63 -7.40
CA CYS A 402 14.49 0.91 -8.50
C CYS A 402 14.64 2.43 -8.62
N GLY A 403 15.68 2.98 -7.99
CA GLY A 403 16.06 4.40 -8.08
C GLY A 403 16.28 4.88 -9.52
N PRO A 404 16.50 6.18 -9.72
CA PRO A 404 16.44 6.84 -11.03
C PRO A 404 17.35 6.24 -12.11
N LYS A 405 18.47 5.61 -11.74
CA LYS A 405 19.37 4.95 -12.70
C LYS A 405 18.72 3.76 -13.40
N TRP A 406 17.87 3.02 -12.70
CA TRP A 406 17.25 1.82 -13.25
C TRP A 406 16.03 2.23 -14.08
N ARG A 407 16.15 2.12 -15.40
CA ARG A 407 15.02 2.30 -16.31
C ARG A 407 14.12 1.08 -16.27
N VAL A 408 13.23 1.03 -15.29
CA VAL A 408 12.11 0.10 -15.29
C VAL A 408 11.09 0.61 -16.31
N ASN A 409 10.56 -0.26 -17.17
CA ASN A 409 9.39 0.08 -17.97
C ASN A 409 8.17 0.11 -17.03
N PRO A 410 7.62 1.29 -16.69
CA PRO A 410 6.50 1.37 -15.77
C PRO A 410 5.25 0.80 -16.42
N SER A 411 4.35 0.22 -15.61
CA SER A 411 3.01 -0.13 -16.07
C SER A 411 2.21 1.15 -16.38
N ILE A 412 1.19 1.01 -17.23
CA ILE A 412 0.27 2.13 -17.52
C ILE A 412 -0.37 2.67 -16.23
N ASP A 413 -0.72 1.79 -15.29
CA ASP A 413 -1.31 2.18 -14.01
C ASP A 413 -0.35 3.03 -13.17
N LEU A 414 0.94 2.70 -13.18
CA LEU A 414 1.94 3.50 -12.48
C LEU A 414 2.18 4.85 -13.16
N ILE A 415 2.18 4.91 -14.50
CA ILE A 415 2.27 6.19 -15.22
C ILE A 415 1.08 7.07 -14.84
N ARG A 416 -0.14 6.52 -14.84
CA ARG A 416 -1.35 7.24 -14.44
C ARG A 416 -1.27 7.72 -13.00
N TRP A 417 -0.83 6.86 -12.09
CA TRP A 417 -0.61 7.20 -10.69
C TRP A 417 0.37 8.38 -10.57
N SER A 418 1.50 8.31 -11.26
CA SER A 418 2.53 9.35 -11.23
C SER A 418 2.03 10.68 -11.78
N LEU A 419 1.26 10.67 -12.87
CA LEU A 419 0.63 11.88 -13.40
C LEU A 419 -0.33 12.48 -12.36
N GLY A 420 -1.24 11.67 -11.81
CA GLY A 420 -2.21 12.13 -10.79
C GLY A 420 -1.54 12.68 -9.53
N SER A 421 -0.56 11.97 -8.97
CA SER A 421 0.20 12.43 -7.80
C SER A 421 0.98 13.71 -8.08
N THR A 422 1.52 13.89 -9.28
CA THR A 422 2.22 15.12 -9.65
C THR A 422 1.24 16.28 -9.79
N THR A 423 0.08 16.05 -10.39
CA THR A 423 -0.99 17.03 -10.50
C THR A 423 -1.47 17.52 -9.12
N VAL A 424 -1.69 16.60 -8.17
CA VAL A 424 -2.06 16.96 -6.79
C VAL A 424 -1.00 17.85 -6.16
N ARG A 425 0.28 17.47 -6.29
CA ARG A 425 1.39 18.27 -5.75
C ARG A 425 1.49 19.67 -6.37
N ILE A 426 1.36 19.78 -7.70
CA ILE A 426 1.35 21.07 -8.38
C ILE A 426 0.19 21.93 -7.90
N ALA A 427 -0.99 21.34 -7.69
CA ALA A 427 -2.16 22.05 -7.16
C ALA A 427 -1.95 22.52 -5.71
N GLU A 428 -1.29 21.72 -4.86
CA GLU A 428 -0.96 22.07 -3.47
C GLU A 428 0.14 23.14 -3.36
N GLU A 429 1.10 23.18 -4.28
CA GLU A 429 2.26 24.10 -4.26
C GLU A 429 1.91 25.56 -4.68
N TYR A 430 0.63 25.94 -4.69
CA TYR A 430 0.07 27.24 -5.12
C TYR A 430 0.50 27.67 -6.54
N ILE A 431 -0.44 27.55 -7.50
CA ILE A 431 -0.17 27.80 -8.92
C ILE A 431 -0.30 29.29 -9.27
N TYR A 432 0.83 29.99 -9.43
CA TYR A 432 0.85 31.37 -9.95
C TYR A 432 1.46 31.50 -11.35
N GLY A 433 2.37 30.59 -11.75
CA GLY A 433 3.10 30.68 -13.02
C GLY A 433 2.37 30.10 -14.23
N GLN A 434 2.46 30.77 -15.39
CA GLN A 434 1.95 30.27 -16.68
C GLN A 434 2.52 28.88 -17.03
N GLN A 435 3.80 28.64 -16.71
CA GLN A 435 4.45 27.34 -16.95
C GLN A 435 3.80 26.20 -16.15
N GLN A 436 3.45 26.42 -14.89
CA GLN A 436 2.78 25.40 -14.06
C GLN A 436 1.38 25.10 -14.58
N ARG A 437 0.63 26.13 -15.02
CA ARG A 437 -0.70 25.97 -15.63
C ARG A 437 -0.63 25.17 -16.93
N SER A 438 0.33 25.51 -17.81
CA SER A 438 0.54 24.78 -19.06
C SER A 438 0.91 23.32 -18.82
N ARG A 439 1.82 23.04 -17.87
CA ARG A 439 2.16 21.67 -17.46
C ARG A 439 0.96 20.91 -16.91
N LEU A 440 0.13 21.56 -16.11
CA LEU A 440 -1.07 20.93 -15.57
C LEU A 440 -2.07 20.61 -16.67
N ALA A 441 -2.34 21.54 -17.59
CA ALA A 441 -3.19 21.31 -18.76
C ALA A 441 -2.71 20.10 -19.58
N HIS A 442 -1.41 20.01 -19.83
CA HIS A 442 -0.79 18.86 -20.50
C HIS A 442 -1.01 17.55 -19.73
N PHE A 443 -0.84 17.54 -18.41
CA PHE A 443 -1.11 16.34 -17.59
C PHE A 443 -2.58 15.95 -17.60
N VAL A 444 -3.51 16.91 -17.61
CA VAL A 444 -4.95 16.64 -17.73
C VAL A 444 -5.22 15.81 -18.99
N GLU A 445 -4.69 16.26 -20.13
CA GLU A 445 -4.89 15.60 -21.42
C GLU A 445 -4.29 14.20 -21.45
N LEU A 446 -3.07 14.02 -20.91
CA LEU A 446 -2.44 12.70 -20.77
C LEU A 446 -3.29 11.75 -19.92
N MET A 447 -3.80 12.25 -18.79
CA MET A 447 -4.63 11.48 -17.87
C MET A 447 -5.96 11.05 -18.50
N GLU A 448 -6.58 11.92 -19.29
CA GLU A 448 -7.81 11.63 -20.03
C GLU A 448 -7.59 10.57 -21.11
N MET A 449 -6.44 10.60 -21.80
CA MET A 449 -6.08 9.56 -22.77
C MET A 449 -5.83 8.20 -22.11
N LEU A 450 -5.25 8.19 -20.91
CA LEU A 450 -4.94 6.98 -20.16
C LEU A 450 -6.10 6.51 -19.28
N ASN A 451 -7.33 6.97 -19.54
CA ASN A 451 -8.53 6.65 -18.78
C ASN A 451 -8.77 5.12 -18.73
N PRO A 452 -8.69 4.49 -17.55
CA PRO A 452 -8.91 3.05 -17.40
C PRO A 452 -10.39 2.67 -17.50
N TYR A 453 -11.29 3.62 -17.22
CA TYR A 453 -12.74 3.37 -17.10
C TYR A 453 -13.53 4.28 -18.04
N PRO A 454 -13.44 4.09 -19.36
CA PRO A 454 -14.18 4.89 -20.33
C PRO A 454 -15.69 4.68 -20.29
N LYS A 455 -16.14 3.52 -19.80
CA LYS A 455 -17.55 3.12 -19.84
C LYS A 455 -18.25 3.45 -18.50
N PRO A 456 -19.46 4.05 -18.53
CA PRO A 456 -20.23 4.40 -17.32
C PRO A 456 -20.45 3.24 -16.35
N LYS A 457 -20.59 2.00 -16.87
CA LYS A 457 -20.80 0.81 -16.05
C LYS A 457 -19.73 0.61 -14.97
N HIS A 458 -18.49 1.02 -15.24
CA HIS A 458 -17.39 0.90 -14.28
C HIS A 458 -17.47 1.94 -13.15
N TRP A 459 -18.12 3.08 -13.41
CA TRP A 459 -18.26 4.18 -12.45
C TRP A 459 -19.35 3.93 -11.42
N LEU A 460 -20.32 3.05 -11.71
CA LEU A 460 -21.49 2.81 -10.86
C LEU A 460 -21.14 2.41 -9.42
N GLY A 461 -20.00 1.75 -9.21
CA GLY A 461 -19.48 1.39 -7.88
C GLY A 461 -18.36 2.31 -7.38
N LEU A 462 -17.76 3.13 -8.24
CA LEU A 462 -16.54 3.89 -7.94
C LEU A 462 -16.80 5.37 -7.62
N LEU A 463 -17.82 5.95 -8.26
CA LEU A 463 -18.18 7.37 -8.15
C LEU A 463 -18.76 7.78 -6.79
N PRO A 464 -19.60 6.98 -6.10
CA PRO A 464 -20.17 7.39 -4.81
C PRO A 464 -19.11 7.69 -3.76
N GLY A 465 -19.28 8.76 -2.99
CA GLY A 465 -18.35 9.18 -1.94
C GLY A 465 -18.23 10.70 -1.84
N LYS A 466 -17.41 11.16 -0.90
CA LYS A 466 -17.13 12.57 -0.66
C LYS A 466 -15.87 13.00 -1.40
N TRP A 467 -15.99 14.02 -2.25
CA TRP A 467 -14.93 14.51 -3.12
C TRP A 467 -14.62 15.98 -2.82
N ARG A 468 -13.39 16.30 -2.43
CA ARG A 468 -12.92 17.68 -2.23
C ARG A 468 -12.43 18.28 -3.53
N LEU A 469 -12.89 19.49 -3.84
CA LEU A 469 -12.35 20.27 -4.94
C LEU A 469 -10.93 20.76 -4.58
N LEU A 470 -9.96 20.37 -5.40
CA LEU A 470 -8.56 20.79 -5.25
C LEU A 470 -8.22 21.98 -6.16
N TYR A 471 -8.64 21.93 -7.43
CA TYR A 471 -8.24 22.92 -8.42
C TYR A 471 -9.23 22.99 -9.59
N CYS A 472 -9.33 24.16 -10.22
CA CYS A 472 -10.06 24.36 -11.47
C CYS A 472 -9.18 25.15 -12.47
N THR A 473 -9.08 24.69 -13.71
CA THR A 473 -8.27 25.38 -14.74
C THR A 473 -8.91 26.68 -15.24
N GLY A 474 -10.24 26.80 -15.14
CA GLY A 474 -10.98 27.94 -15.70
C GLY A 474 -11.14 29.12 -14.74
N ARG A 475 -11.19 28.84 -13.44
CA ARG A 475 -11.31 29.87 -12.39
C ARG A 475 -10.27 29.62 -11.32
N HIS A 476 -9.61 30.71 -10.93
CA HIS A 476 -8.65 30.70 -9.85
C HIS A 476 -9.35 30.52 -8.51
N ILE A 477 -9.14 29.37 -7.88
CA ILE A 477 -9.47 29.13 -6.47
C ILE A 477 -8.21 29.53 -5.67
N GLY A 478 -8.27 30.63 -4.92
CA GLY A 478 -7.15 31.09 -4.09
C GLY A 478 -6.93 32.61 -4.11
N LEU A 479 -5.76 33.05 -3.65
CA LEU A 479 -5.40 34.48 -3.53
C LEU A 479 -5.39 35.15 -4.90
N THR A 480 -6.42 35.96 -5.16
CA THR A 480 -6.47 36.86 -6.31
C THR A 480 -5.95 38.23 -5.91
N LEU A 481 -5.27 38.94 -6.82
CA LEU A 481 -4.93 40.36 -6.64
C LEU A 481 -6.17 41.27 -6.63
N ARG A 482 -7.36 40.71 -6.91
CA ARG A 482 -8.63 41.40 -6.85
C ARG A 482 -8.94 41.79 -5.41
N GLN A 483 -9.35 43.04 -5.20
CA GLN A 483 -9.91 43.51 -3.94
C GLN A 483 -11.44 43.35 -3.99
N PRO A 484 -12.02 42.36 -3.29
CA PRO A 484 -13.47 42.16 -3.33
C PRO A 484 -14.17 43.18 -2.40
N PRO A 485 -15.44 43.53 -2.71
CA PRO A 485 -16.22 44.48 -1.90
C PRO A 485 -16.56 43.92 -0.51
N VAL A 486 -16.67 42.60 -0.39
CA VAL A 486 -16.75 41.85 0.87
C VAL A 486 -15.72 40.75 0.78
N ARG A 487 -14.89 40.61 1.81
CA ARG A 487 -13.83 39.59 1.81
C ARG A 487 -14.38 38.29 2.33
N VAL A 488 -14.33 37.28 1.48
CA VAL A 488 -14.78 35.93 1.82
C VAL A 488 -13.60 34.98 1.67
N LEU A 489 -13.32 34.26 2.74
CA LEU A 489 -12.38 33.16 2.74
C LEU A 489 -13.15 31.87 2.50
N ILE A 490 -12.88 31.19 1.39
CA ILE A 490 -13.42 29.85 1.16
C ILE A 490 -12.69 28.86 2.06
N GLY A 491 -13.45 28.06 2.81
CA GLY A 491 -12.96 26.95 3.59
C GLY A 491 -12.89 25.67 2.77
N GLU A 492 -13.83 24.77 3.00
CA GLU A 492 -13.88 23.45 2.37
C GLU A 492 -14.99 23.40 1.32
N ALA A 493 -14.66 22.92 0.12
CA ALA A 493 -15.60 22.72 -0.98
C ALA A 493 -15.65 21.22 -1.33
N TYR A 494 -16.74 20.56 -0.97
CA TYR A 494 -16.98 19.14 -1.20
C TYR A 494 -18.12 18.91 -2.16
N LEU A 495 -18.02 17.81 -2.91
CA LEU A 495 -19.07 17.21 -3.71
C LEU A 495 -19.30 15.80 -3.17
N THR A 496 -20.41 15.59 -2.48
CA THR A 496 -20.83 14.29 -1.96
C THR A 496 -21.75 13.65 -2.98
N ILE A 497 -21.35 12.51 -3.54
CA ILE A 497 -22.15 11.76 -4.51
C ILE A 497 -22.69 10.51 -3.83
N SER A 498 -24.01 10.34 -3.83
CA SER A 498 -24.70 9.17 -3.29
C SER A 498 -25.57 8.52 -4.36
N LYS A 499 -25.81 7.22 -4.20
CA LYS A 499 -26.60 6.43 -5.13
C LYS A 499 -28.06 6.40 -4.67
N VAL A 500 -28.99 6.80 -5.54
CA VAL A 500 -30.42 6.90 -5.19
C VAL A 500 -31.11 5.53 -5.17
N SER A 501 -30.71 4.58 -6.04
CA SER A 501 -31.21 3.18 -5.99
C SER A 501 -30.30 2.18 -6.73
N LYS A 502 -30.29 0.89 -6.33
CA LYS A 502 -29.65 -0.21 -7.10
C LYS A 502 -30.71 -0.82 -8.03
N PRO A 503 -30.53 -0.93 -9.37
CA PRO A 503 -29.35 -0.73 -10.21
C PRO A 503 -29.43 0.53 -11.09
N SER A 504 -29.89 1.67 -10.58
CA SER A 504 -30.08 2.87 -11.41
C SER A 504 -28.77 3.61 -11.68
N THR A 505 -28.70 4.24 -12.86
CA THR A 505 -27.65 5.19 -13.28
C THR A 505 -27.88 6.59 -12.70
N ILE A 506 -28.76 6.72 -11.70
CA ILE A 506 -29.20 7.99 -11.12
C ILE A 506 -28.50 8.18 -9.78
N PHE A 507 -27.88 9.34 -9.63
CA PHE A 507 -27.13 9.73 -8.45
C PHE A 507 -27.67 11.03 -7.90
N SER A 508 -27.58 11.19 -6.59
CA SER A 508 -27.75 12.46 -5.91
C SER A 508 -26.37 13.04 -5.62
N ALA A 509 -26.21 14.34 -5.84
CA ALA A 509 -25.02 15.09 -5.50
C ALA A 509 -25.37 16.24 -4.58
N ALA A 510 -24.64 16.34 -3.47
CA ALA A 510 -24.69 17.46 -2.55
C ALA A 510 -23.34 18.17 -2.57
N SER A 511 -23.33 19.42 -3.03
CA SER A 511 -22.19 20.31 -2.99
C SER A 511 -22.22 21.11 -1.69
N HIS A 512 -21.21 20.94 -0.85
CA HIS A 512 -21.06 21.61 0.43
C HIS A 512 -19.89 22.58 0.36
N ILE A 513 -20.15 23.87 0.54
CA ILE A 513 -19.14 24.92 0.50
C ILE A 513 -19.20 25.68 1.82
N SER A 514 -18.14 25.59 2.62
CA SER A 514 -17.95 26.44 3.80
C SER A 514 -17.15 27.69 3.44
N PHE A 515 -17.48 28.81 4.06
CA PHE A 515 -16.80 30.08 3.87
C PHE A 515 -16.88 30.94 5.12
N THR A 516 -15.97 31.89 5.27
CA THR A 516 -15.94 32.85 6.37
C THR A 516 -15.97 34.26 5.80
N VAL A 517 -16.93 35.06 6.22
CA VAL A 517 -17.08 36.47 5.85
C VAL A 517 -16.32 37.31 6.86
N MET A 518 -15.27 38.01 6.41
CA MET A 518 -14.47 38.87 7.29
C MET A 518 -15.08 40.27 7.32
N GLY A 519 -15.23 40.83 8.53
CA GLY A 519 -15.85 42.14 8.74
C GLY A 519 -14.95 43.33 8.41
N ASP A 520 -13.63 43.19 8.56
CA ASP A 520 -12.69 44.29 8.46
C ASP A 520 -12.10 44.51 7.06
N ARG A 521 -11.68 45.76 6.83
CA ARG A 521 -10.95 46.18 5.61
C ARG A 521 -9.52 45.65 5.56
N ASP A 522 -9.02 44.94 6.56
CA ASP A 522 -7.71 44.27 6.56
C ASP A 522 -7.89 42.75 6.65
N TRP A 523 -6.96 41.99 6.07
CA TRP A 523 -6.96 40.54 6.22
C TRP A 523 -6.52 40.26 7.65
N ALA A 524 -7.48 40.04 8.54
CA ALA A 524 -7.19 39.74 9.94
C ALA A 524 -6.21 38.56 10.00
N HIS A 525 -5.14 38.69 10.77
CA HIS A 525 -4.06 37.69 10.82
C HIS A 525 -4.56 36.34 11.34
N ASP A 526 -5.59 36.36 12.18
CA ASP A 526 -6.31 35.22 12.72
C ASP A 526 -7.38 34.66 11.75
N LYS A 527 -7.67 35.37 10.66
CA LYS A 527 -8.72 35.05 9.67
C LYS A 527 -10.10 34.89 10.31
N SER A 528 -10.36 35.61 11.41
CA SER A 528 -11.64 35.57 12.10
C SER A 528 -12.74 36.25 11.28
N GLY A 529 -13.98 35.78 11.46
CA GLY A 529 -15.15 36.31 10.76
C GLY A 529 -16.38 35.44 10.96
N VAL A 530 -17.48 35.80 10.30
CA VAL A 530 -18.75 35.09 10.39
C VAL A 530 -18.74 33.87 9.48
N GLU A 531 -18.93 32.69 10.05
CA GLU A 531 -18.99 31.43 9.30
C GLU A 531 -20.32 31.28 8.53
N GLY A 532 -20.19 30.82 7.28
CA GLY A 532 -21.29 30.53 6.39
C GLY A 532 -21.13 29.16 5.72
N LYS A 533 -22.27 28.57 5.38
CA LYS A 533 -22.36 27.30 4.67
C LYS A 533 -23.35 27.43 3.52
N LEU A 534 -22.96 26.91 2.37
CA LEU A 534 -23.77 26.84 1.17
C LEU A 534 -23.90 25.37 0.77
N LEU A 535 -25.14 24.90 0.70
CA LEU A 535 -25.50 23.55 0.31
C LEU A 535 -26.23 23.62 -1.03
N VAL A 536 -25.77 22.83 -2.00
CA VAL A 536 -26.47 22.67 -3.28
C VAL A 536 -26.76 21.19 -3.51
N ASN A 537 -28.03 20.83 -3.55
CA ASN A 537 -28.48 19.47 -3.82
C ASN A 537 -28.92 19.37 -5.28
N SER A 538 -28.51 18.30 -5.94
CA SER A 538 -28.90 18.01 -7.32
C SER A 538 -29.00 16.51 -7.55
N SER A 539 -29.76 16.13 -8.56
CA SER A 539 -29.80 14.75 -9.06
C SER A 539 -29.27 14.71 -10.49
N PHE A 540 -28.50 13.67 -10.82
CA PHE A 540 -27.97 13.51 -12.17
C PHE A 540 -27.97 12.06 -12.65
N ARG A 541 -28.04 11.88 -13.97
CA ARG A 541 -27.93 10.58 -14.64
C ARG A 541 -26.58 10.41 -15.32
N LEU A 542 -25.92 9.29 -15.03
CA LEU A 542 -24.67 8.89 -15.67
C LEU A 542 -24.92 8.23 -17.04
N ARG A 543 -24.41 8.82 -18.12
CA ARG A 543 -24.54 8.30 -19.49
C ARG A 543 -23.19 8.09 -20.15
N ALA A 544 -23.16 7.27 -21.20
CA ALA A 544 -21.97 7.18 -22.07
C ALA A 544 -21.94 8.41 -22.96
N GLY A 545 -20.83 9.14 -22.92
CA GLY A 545 -20.55 10.29 -23.76
C GLY A 545 -19.36 10.04 -24.66
N ARG A 546 -19.22 10.88 -25.69
CA ARG A 546 -18.02 11.00 -26.51
C ARG A 546 -17.51 12.42 -26.38
N ARG A 547 -16.24 12.59 -26.04
CA ARG A 547 -15.56 13.88 -26.16
C ARG A 547 -15.11 14.01 -27.60
N LEU A 548 -15.67 14.95 -28.35
CA LEU A 548 -15.13 15.34 -29.64
C LEU A 548 -13.96 16.29 -29.38
N TYR A 549 -12.78 15.98 -29.90
CA TYR A 549 -11.77 17.02 -30.08
C TYR A 549 -12.29 17.90 -31.21
N LEU A 550 -12.65 19.15 -30.91
CA LEU A 550 -12.91 20.12 -31.96
C LEU A 550 -11.63 20.18 -32.81
N LYS A 551 -11.71 19.74 -34.07
CA LYS A 551 -10.77 20.26 -35.06
C LYS A 551 -11.12 21.73 -35.12
N GLU A 552 -10.22 22.61 -34.67
CA GLU A 552 -10.40 24.05 -34.84
C GLU A 552 -10.59 24.29 -36.34
N GLU A 553 -11.82 24.59 -36.74
CA GLU A 553 -12.05 25.30 -37.99
C GLU A 553 -11.35 26.65 -37.82
N THR A 554 -10.43 26.92 -38.74
CA THR A 554 -9.72 28.18 -38.90
C THR A 554 -10.73 29.31 -39.06
N ILE A 555 -11.22 29.86 -37.94
CA ILE A 555 -12.04 31.05 -37.93
C ILE A 555 -11.33 32.07 -37.05
N THR A 556 -10.75 33.03 -37.75
CA THR A 556 -10.29 34.33 -37.27
C THR A 556 -11.23 34.90 -36.21
N SER A 557 -10.91 34.73 -34.93
CA SER A 557 -11.53 35.50 -33.85
C SER A 557 -10.51 35.77 -32.75
N THR A 558 -10.52 37.02 -32.31
CA THR A 558 -9.45 37.75 -31.62
C THR A 558 -9.40 37.47 -30.11
N PHE A 559 -9.55 36.21 -29.70
CA PHE A 559 -9.39 35.79 -28.30
C PHE A 559 -8.25 34.76 -28.20
N PRO A 560 -7.31 34.90 -27.25
CA PRO A 560 -6.26 33.90 -27.06
C PRO A 560 -6.88 32.65 -26.41
N SER A 561 -7.39 31.74 -27.25
CA SER A 561 -7.70 30.37 -26.85
C SER A 561 -6.39 29.67 -26.46
N ALA A 562 -6.48 28.76 -25.48
CA ALA A 562 -5.33 28.12 -24.88
C ALA A 562 -4.61 27.17 -25.87
N THR A 563 -3.50 27.68 -26.44
CA THR A 563 -2.30 26.97 -26.93
C THR A 563 -2.50 25.77 -27.86
N PRO A 564 -2.55 25.98 -29.20
CA PRO A 564 -2.31 24.95 -30.23
C PRO A 564 -1.01 24.14 -30.05
N ASP A 565 -0.01 24.69 -29.35
CA ASP A 565 1.28 24.05 -29.09
C ASP A 565 1.22 22.82 -28.17
N ALA A 566 0.22 22.72 -27.30
CA ALA A 566 0.10 21.59 -26.37
C ALA A 566 -0.24 20.29 -27.11
N GLN A 567 -1.14 20.35 -28.10
CA GLN A 567 -1.54 19.16 -28.86
C GLN A 567 -0.45 18.70 -29.83
N ALA A 568 0.24 19.63 -30.51
CA ALA A 568 1.38 19.31 -31.38
C ALA A 568 2.59 18.76 -30.59
N SER A 569 2.86 19.29 -29.40
CA SER A 569 3.91 18.77 -28.50
C SER A 569 3.55 17.40 -27.91
N ILE A 570 2.26 17.11 -27.69
CA ILE A 570 1.78 15.78 -27.30
C ILE A 570 1.95 14.78 -28.45
N LEU A 571 1.56 15.14 -29.68
CA LEU A 571 1.73 14.29 -30.87
C LEU A 571 3.20 13.93 -31.09
N THR A 572 4.11 14.89 -30.95
CA THR A 572 5.56 14.66 -31.08
C THR A 572 6.13 13.84 -29.92
N SER A 573 5.72 14.07 -28.67
CA SER A 573 6.20 13.29 -27.52
C SER A 573 5.69 11.83 -27.50
N LEU A 574 4.43 11.59 -27.86
CA LEU A 574 3.82 10.25 -27.92
C LEU A 574 4.21 9.47 -29.18
N SER A 575 4.56 10.14 -30.28
CA SER A 575 5.10 9.49 -31.48
C SER A 575 6.54 8.99 -31.31
N SER A 576 7.20 9.35 -30.20
CA SER A 576 8.54 8.86 -29.89
C SER A 576 8.55 7.33 -29.69
N LYS A 577 9.64 6.67 -30.12
CA LYS A 577 9.78 5.20 -30.10
C LYS A 577 9.53 4.56 -28.72
N LYS A 578 9.62 5.33 -27.62
CA LYS A 578 9.37 4.89 -26.24
C LYS A 578 7.89 4.71 -25.91
N TRP A 579 7.02 5.58 -26.41
CA TRP A 579 5.58 5.55 -26.11
C TRP A 579 4.77 4.65 -27.06
N ARG A 580 5.23 4.45 -28.30
CA ARG A 580 4.61 3.50 -29.25
C ARG A 580 4.54 2.05 -28.77
N LYS A 581 5.44 1.64 -27.85
CA LYS A 581 5.44 0.28 -27.26
C LYS A 581 4.55 0.17 -26.02
N ALA A 582 4.28 1.28 -25.34
CA ALA A 582 3.57 1.32 -24.05
C ALA A 582 2.09 1.69 -24.19
N ILE A 583 1.71 2.37 -25.28
CA ILE A 583 0.34 2.80 -25.56
C ILE A 583 -0.13 2.10 -26.84
N PRO A 584 -1.23 1.33 -26.82
CA PRO A 584 -1.78 0.67 -28.01
C PRO A 584 -2.62 1.65 -28.84
N ILE A 585 -2.11 2.87 -29.09
CA ILE A 585 -2.79 3.90 -29.86
C ILE A 585 -1.88 4.24 -31.04
N LYS A 586 -2.19 3.69 -32.22
CA LYS A 586 -1.48 4.00 -33.48
C LYS A 586 -1.88 5.36 -34.05
N GLU A 587 -3.08 5.84 -33.72
CA GLU A 587 -3.63 7.14 -34.10
C GLU A 587 -4.48 7.69 -32.96
N PHE A 588 -4.39 9.00 -32.71
CA PHE A 588 -5.24 9.69 -31.74
C PHE A 588 -6.72 9.47 -32.07
N PRO A 589 -7.54 8.97 -31.13
CA PRO A 589 -8.96 8.80 -31.41
C PRO A 589 -9.61 10.19 -31.54
N SER A 590 -10.35 10.40 -32.63
CA SER A 590 -11.15 11.62 -32.88
C SER A 590 -12.17 11.89 -31.77
N SER A 591 -12.51 10.86 -30.98
CA SER A 591 -13.26 11.03 -29.74
C SER A 591 -12.87 10.05 -28.65
N LEU A 592 -12.82 10.51 -27.39
CA LEU A 592 -12.67 9.64 -26.23
C LEU A 592 -14.05 9.30 -25.66
N SER A 593 -14.28 8.03 -25.33
CA SER A 593 -15.45 7.62 -24.55
C SER A 593 -15.31 8.08 -23.10
N VAL A 594 -16.28 8.84 -22.61
CA VAL A 594 -16.25 9.46 -21.29
C VAL A 594 -17.62 9.33 -20.61
N ALA A 595 -17.68 9.33 -19.28
CA ALA A 595 -18.94 9.42 -18.55
C ALA A 595 -19.51 10.85 -18.64
N LYS A 596 -20.77 11.00 -19.05
CA LYS A 596 -21.52 12.27 -19.07
C LYS A 596 -22.47 12.33 -17.87
N LEU A 597 -22.51 13.48 -17.20
CA LEU A 597 -23.45 13.78 -16.13
C LEU A 597 -24.58 14.65 -16.72
N VAL A 598 -25.83 14.33 -16.43
CA VAL A 598 -27.00 15.12 -16.87
C VAL A 598 -27.83 15.42 -15.64
N SER A 599 -27.89 16.70 -15.24
CA SER A 599 -28.60 17.16 -14.03
C SER A 599 -30.06 17.45 -14.33
N ASP A 600 -30.96 17.17 -13.37
CA ASP A 600 -32.40 17.45 -13.48
C ASP A 600 -32.80 18.68 -12.64
N GLU A 601 -32.86 18.54 -11.30
CA GLU A 601 -33.30 19.60 -10.38
C GLU A 601 -32.15 20.08 -9.46
N ILE A 602 -32.13 21.37 -9.11
CA ILE A 602 -31.09 21.99 -8.26
C ILE A 602 -31.77 22.79 -7.14
N ASP A 603 -31.48 22.42 -5.90
CA ASP A 603 -31.89 23.14 -4.69
C ASP A 603 -30.66 23.80 -4.04
N VAL A 604 -30.78 25.06 -3.61
CA VAL A 604 -29.68 25.87 -3.07
C VAL A 604 -30.07 26.49 -1.74
N MET A 605 -29.34 26.15 -0.68
CA MET A 605 -29.56 26.65 0.67
C MET A 605 -28.29 27.31 1.20
N MET A 606 -28.40 28.54 1.72
CA MET A 606 -27.32 29.27 2.38
C MET A 606 -27.68 29.54 3.83
N SER A 607 -26.77 29.23 4.76
CA SER A 607 -26.90 29.51 6.20
C SER A 607 -25.69 30.27 6.72
N LEU A 608 -25.90 31.25 7.59
CA LEU A 608 -24.86 31.97 8.32
C LEU A 608 -25.01 31.65 9.82
N HIS A 609 -23.89 31.46 10.54
CA HIS A 609 -23.92 31.16 11.97
C HIS A 609 -24.33 32.36 12.83
N GLU A 610 -24.00 33.58 12.39
CA GLU A 610 -24.43 34.82 13.01
C GLU A 610 -25.00 35.78 11.96
N PRO A 611 -25.99 36.62 12.32
CA PRO A 611 -26.49 37.66 11.43
C PRO A 611 -25.39 38.69 11.17
N LEU A 612 -25.10 38.97 9.89
CA LEU A 612 -24.16 40.02 9.50
C LEU A 612 -24.69 41.38 9.98
N SER A 613 -23.81 42.19 10.58
CA SER A 613 -24.12 43.48 11.21
C SER A 613 -24.62 44.59 10.28
N GLY A 614 -24.89 44.29 9.00
CA GLY A 614 -25.52 45.20 8.05
C GLY A 614 -26.24 44.45 6.93
N ASN A 615 -27.49 44.86 6.67
CA ASN A 615 -28.38 44.65 5.52
C ASN A 615 -28.19 43.41 4.61
N THR A 616 -29.32 42.89 4.11
CA THR A 616 -29.40 41.87 3.03
C THR A 616 -28.40 42.07 1.87
N GLN A 617 -28.01 43.32 1.59
CA GLN A 617 -26.98 43.69 0.62
C GLN A 617 -25.58 43.12 0.92
N VAL A 618 -25.14 43.03 2.18
CA VAL A 618 -23.82 42.47 2.53
C VAL A 618 -23.81 40.96 2.31
N ALA A 619 -24.89 40.28 2.69
CA ALA A 619 -25.09 38.86 2.41
C ALA A 619 -25.12 38.56 0.89
N GLN A 620 -25.79 39.41 0.10
CA GLN A 620 -25.78 39.30 -1.36
C GLN A 620 -24.38 39.48 -1.96
N LYS A 621 -23.61 40.48 -1.50
CA LYS A 621 -22.22 40.70 -1.93
C LYS A 621 -21.31 39.54 -1.52
N ALA A 622 -21.49 38.99 -0.32
CA ALA A 622 -20.76 37.80 0.11
C ALA A 622 -21.09 36.57 -0.76
N LEU A 623 -22.37 36.35 -1.09
CA LEU A 623 -22.78 35.27 -1.99
C LEU A 623 -22.21 35.45 -3.41
N GLN A 624 -22.22 36.68 -3.94
CA GLN A 624 -21.60 37.00 -5.23
C GLN A 624 -20.10 36.71 -5.21
N GLU A 625 -19.43 37.02 -4.11
CA GLU A 625 -18.02 36.72 -3.90
C GLU A 625 -17.74 35.21 -3.88
N VAL A 626 -18.55 34.43 -3.14
CA VAL A 626 -18.47 32.95 -3.15
C VAL A 626 -18.64 32.40 -4.57
N ARG A 627 -19.63 32.90 -5.32
CA ARG A 627 -19.88 32.51 -6.73
C ARG A 627 -18.76 32.92 -7.68
N THR A 628 -17.93 33.88 -7.29
CA THR A 628 -16.78 34.33 -8.07
C THR A 628 -15.57 33.40 -7.85
N GLN A 629 -15.33 33.01 -6.59
CA GLN A 629 -14.19 32.15 -6.23
C GLN A 629 -14.42 30.66 -6.55
N ILE A 630 -15.66 30.18 -6.43
CA ILE A 630 -16.01 28.78 -6.69
C ILE A 630 -16.42 28.58 -8.17
N PRO A 631 -15.99 27.48 -8.82
CA PRO A 631 -16.42 27.13 -10.17
C PRO A 631 -17.94 26.95 -10.27
N PRO A 632 -18.61 27.44 -11.34
CA PRO A 632 -20.05 27.37 -11.46
C PRO A 632 -20.60 25.93 -11.49
N GLU A 633 -19.76 24.96 -11.86
CA GLU A 633 -20.08 23.54 -11.89
C GLU A 633 -20.34 22.97 -10.48
N MET A 634 -19.86 23.62 -9.42
CA MET A 634 -20.17 23.25 -8.03
C MET A 634 -21.56 23.70 -7.59
N PHE A 635 -22.20 24.61 -8.33
CA PHE A 635 -23.58 25.03 -8.11
C PHE A 635 -24.56 24.40 -9.11
N ASP A 636 -24.04 23.96 -10.27
CA ASP A 636 -24.85 23.44 -11.36
C ASP A 636 -24.07 22.36 -12.12
N LEU A 637 -24.38 21.10 -11.82
CA LEU A 637 -23.73 19.95 -12.45
C LEU A 637 -24.11 19.77 -13.92
N SER A 638 -25.15 20.46 -14.43
CA SER A 638 -25.49 20.42 -15.86
C SER A 638 -24.37 20.98 -16.75
N LYS A 639 -23.51 21.82 -16.15
CA LYS A 639 -22.32 22.39 -16.81
C LYS A 639 -21.18 21.40 -16.94
N ILE A 640 -21.31 20.17 -16.43
CA ILE A 640 -20.29 19.13 -16.56
C ILE A 640 -20.59 18.25 -17.77
N VAL A 641 -19.70 18.29 -18.76
CA VAL A 641 -19.87 17.55 -20.02
C VAL A 641 -19.35 16.13 -19.90
N CYS A 642 -18.19 15.96 -19.26
CA CYS A 642 -17.52 14.67 -19.24
C CYS A 642 -16.64 14.49 -17.99
N GLY A 643 -16.52 13.25 -17.50
CA GLY A 643 -15.68 12.90 -16.36
C GLY A 643 -14.67 11.80 -16.67
N THR A 644 -13.44 11.96 -16.19
CA THR A 644 -12.39 10.94 -16.19
C THR A 644 -12.11 10.50 -14.76
N TYR A 645 -12.26 9.21 -14.48
CA TYR A 645 -11.95 8.60 -13.20
C TYR A 645 -10.58 7.93 -13.33
N LEU A 646 -9.59 8.45 -12.61
CA LEU A 646 -8.22 7.97 -12.72
C LEU A 646 -8.00 6.78 -11.80
N ASP A 647 -8.32 6.97 -10.54
CA ASP A 647 -8.22 5.99 -9.48
C ASP A 647 -9.17 6.37 -8.33
N SER A 648 -9.12 5.62 -7.24
CA SER A 648 -9.94 5.84 -6.05
C SER A 648 -9.67 7.14 -5.30
N ARG A 649 -8.60 7.87 -5.64
CA ARG A 649 -8.24 9.14 -5.03
C ARG A 649 -8.66 10.31 -5.90
N LEU A 650 -8.65 10.17 -7.22
CA LEU A 650 -8.73 11.30 -8.15
C LEU A 650 -9.86 11.17 -9.18
N LEU A 651 -10.69 12.21 -9.20
CA LEU A 651 -11.76 12.41 -10.17
C LEU A 651 -11.52 13.73 -10.91
N LEU A 652 -11.57 13.67 -12.23
CA LEU A 652 -11.45 14.82 -13.11
C LEU A 652 -12.78 15.05 -13.82
N LEU A 653 -13.35 16.25 -13.71
CA LEU A 653 -14.59 16.64 -14.38
C LEU A 653 -14.33 17.81 -15.32
N ARG A 654 -14.83 17.73 -16.56
CA ARG A 654 -14.72 18.80 -17.56
C ARG A 654 -16.03 19.54 -17.69
N SER A 655 -15.91 20.86 -17.71
CA SER A 655 -17.01 21.78 -17.95
C SER A 655 -17.31 21.99 -19.43
N VAL A 656 -18.49 22.51 -19.74
CA VAL A 656 -18.90 22.98 -21.08
C VAL A 656 -17.93 24.02 -21.64
N ASN A 657 -17.34 24.86 -20.78
CA ASN A 657 -16.35 25.87 -21.19
C ASN A 657 -14.94 25.30 -21.42
N GLY A 658 -14.76 23.97 -21.36
CA GLY A 658 -13.48 23.29 -21.52
C GLY A 658 -12.61 23.23 -20.25
N SER A 659 -13.01 23.89 -19.16
CA SER A 659 -12.27 23.87 -17.88
C SER A 659 -12.27 22.50 -17.25
N ALA A 660 -11.19 22.16 -16.56
CA ALA A 660 -11.04 20.90 -15.83
C ALA A 660 -11.07 21.16 -14.33
N LEU A 661 -11.95 20.45 -13.62
CA LEU A 661 -12.09 20.44 -12.18
C LEU A 661 -11.44 19.17 -11.62
N PHE A 662 -10.53 19.35 -10.68
CA PHE A 662 -9.82 18.29 -9.99
C PHE A 662 -10.42 18.05 -8.63
N PHE A 663 -10.84 16.82 -8.41
CA PHE A 663 -11.38 16.37 -7.15
C PHE A 663 -10.50 15.29 -6.55
N HIS A 664 -10.30 15.37 -5.24
CA HIS A 664 -9.67 14.34 -4.44
C HIS A 664 -10.67 13.69 -3.48
N ARG A 665 -10.56 12.39 -3.24
CA ARG A 665 -11.50 11.66 -2.39
C ARG A 665 -11.20 11.83 -0.91
N CYS A 666 -12.18 12.32 -0.17
CA CYS A 666 -12.10 12.36 1.28
C CYS A 666 -12.40 11.00 1.89
N THR A 667 -11.56 10.60 2.84
CA THR A 667 -11.76 9.38 3.63
C THR A 667 -12.28 9.66 5.04
N ASN A 668 -12.49 10.94 5.37
CA ASN A 668 -12.96 11.35 6.69
C ASN A 668 -14.49 11.34 6.71
N ASP A 669 -15.03 10.18 7.06
CA ASP A 669 -16.25 10.08 7.88
C ASP A 669 -15.79 9.70 9.31
N CYS A 670 -14.96 10.57 9.91
CA CYS A 670 -14.65 10.49 11.34
C CYS A 670 -15.63 11.38 12.09
#